data_AF-A0A934DVP8-F1
#
_entry.id   AF-A0A934DVP8-F1
#
_cell.length_a   1.000
_cell.length_b   1.000
_cell.length_c   1.000
_cell.angle_alpha   90.00
_cell.angle_beta   90.00
_cell.angle_gamma   90.00
#
_symmetry.space_group_name_H-M   'P 1'
#
loop_
_entity.id
_entity.type
_entity.pdbx_description
1 polymer ?
#
loop_
_entity_poly.entity_id
_entity_poly.type
_entity_poly.pdbx_seq_one_letter_code
_entity_poly.pdbx_strand_id
1 'polypeptide(L)'
;MNRSSDRSPQAGVWIAALLAAALLIACRSKQAPTQGPSASTSRISVSGPRYQVGFATEVELNAQVDPEGPSKWAWSWKQIWGPPARISVRERSRLKFTTIDPPSKQECARQAGHVIALGARDAGRVVFRVEADSPAGHLEEVVEVTPAFPSAAWPRVAAGVDAWWYNDPAGEPWTPIGGGAELLASTTPWLSRLRASQTAWVEMRHPPSSMTKLRSGSWQGSEDCGRYDCHPNEYQGWKRTAHSDVFERAISGELPTGRHGRYREDCAACHTLGYQPGVDNAGFDDRARELGWRLPERLSRTTWAELPGKLKERANVQCEHCHGPGWFYVGYGADICAQCHDHPPEYHTVEDGRRNRMEQTQHRLDGTDPGLVCKGCHEAKGWLKSLRGHDSLSEPAVELQTGMAGIACPSCHATHEKDCNRQLRLCGYIEVPGLTFEAGQGALCIACHNGESDIFRGPLLRPFLPGLPKGGRKGHGGGSESDATHADAAPHAPQFQVMTGRGGRFLTMPERFTANPVWPHMWVQNSCVGCHYRATSTGQGTGGHTFRLAPASVEPASKQCPPKPDWARIKGSRDTGNCASCHGPLESLNRPSLGDYDGNGRVEGLVDEVEGLMLLLREELLRQMKDGFVVEGERIVVAGPGCAARMNGKGEPEAPDGMLQKGAWNYMMILRDGSGGIHNPKYAIRLLQNAIESLEKARGATVRRPWKKEE
;
A
#
# COMPACT_ATOMS: atom_id res chain seq x y z
N MET A 1 40.69 -29.89 -34.28
CA MET A 1 41.33 -29.73 -35.61
C MET A 1 41.09 -28.28 -36.04
N ASN A 2 42.04 -27.40 -35.72
CA ASN A 2 42.98 -26.72 -36.64
C ASN A 2 42.40 -25.36 -37.09
N ARG A 3 43.08 -24.21 -37.07
CA ARG A 3 44.39 -23.70 -36.61
C ARG A 3 44.26 -22.16 -36.83
N SER A 4 44.62 -21.29 -35.88
CA SER A 4 45.82 -20.41 -35.89
C SER A 4 46.17 -19.81 -37.27
N SER A 5 46.53 -18.54 -37.45
CA SER A 5 47.51 -17.75 -36.68
C SER A 5 47.69 -16.35 -37.29
N ASP A 6 47.96 -15.36 -36.42
CA ASP A 6 48.98 -14.30 -36.48
C ASP A 6 49.43 -13.64 -37.80
N ARG A 7 49.55 -12.31 -37.73
CA ARG A 7 50.85 -11.60 -37.84
C ARG A 7 50.76 -10.13 -37.39
N SER A 8 51.48 -9.80 -36.32
CA SER A 8 52.16 -8.52 -36.08
C SER A 8 53.66 -8.70 -36.46
N PRO A 9 54.65 -7.81 -36.17
CA PRO A 9 54.65 -6.42 -35.66
C PRO A 9 55.67 -5.50 -36.38
N GLN A 10 55.80 -4.23 -35.95
CA GLN A 10 57.04 -3.43 -35.79
C GLN A 10 56.64 -2.00 -35.35
N ALA A 11 56.84 -1.56 -34.10
CA ALA A 11 58.06 -1.17 -33.39
C ALA A 11 58.68 0.16 -33.87
N GLY A 12 58.66 1.17 -32.99
CA GLY A 12 59.35 2.45 -33.16
C GLY A 12 59.20 3.35 -31.93
N VAL A 13 60.09 3.19 -30.96
CA VAL A 13 60.25 4.01 -29.74
C VAL A 13 61.41 5.00 -29.99
N TRP A 14 61.23 6.29 -29.68
CA TRP A 14 62.33 7.22 -29.33
C TRP A 14 61.88 8.27 -28.29
N ILE A 15 62.35 8.01 -27.05
CA ILE A 15 62.94 8.84 -25.98
C ILE A 15 62.70 10.36 -25.92
N ALA A 16 62.54 10.80 -24.67
CA ALA A 16 62.26 12.11 -24.11
C ALA A 16 63.39 13.17 -24.13
N ALA A 17 62.98 14.44 -23.95
CA ALA A 17 63.34 15.33 -22.82
C ALA A 17 63.86 16.74 -23.19
N LEU A 18 63.31 17.73 -22.44
CA LEU A 18 63.82 19.08 -22.10
C LEU A 18 63.71 20.21 -23.13
N LEU A 19 62.84 21.20 -22.83
CA LEU A 19 63.29 22.50 -22.31
C LEU A 19 62.08 23.39 -21.95
N ALA A 20 62.10 23.86 -20.70
CA ALA A 20 61.29 24.95 -20.20
C ALA A 20 61.88 26.29 -20.63
N ALA A 21 61.04 27.23 -21.10
CA ALA A 21 61.08 28.65 -20.72
C ALA A 21 60.03 29.48 -21.50
N ALA A 22 59.17 30.13 -20.73
CA ALA A 22 58.63 31.47 -20.93
C ALA A 22 57.87 31.81 -22.23
N LEU A 23 56.54 31.87 -22.10
CA LEU A 23 55.77 33.00 -22.64
C LEU A 23 54.55 33.27 -21.74
N LEU A 24 54.75 34.21 -20.82
CA LEU A 24 53.71 34.97 -20.13
C LEU A 24 52.94 35.79 -21.18
N ILE A 25 51.77 35.31 -21.60
CA ILE A 25 50.74 36.16 -22.23
C ILE A 25 49.47 36.01 -21.40
N ALA A 26 49.01 37.15 -20.91
CA ALA A 26 47.91 37.32 -19.99
C ALA A 26 46.60 36.71 -20.50
N CYS A 27 46.17 35.59 -19.92
CA CYS A 27 44.76 35.23 -19.86
C CYS A 27 44.09 36.10 -18.80
N ARG A 28 43.60 37.29 -19.22
CA ARG A 28 42.58 38.01 -18.47
C ARG A 28 41.39 37.08 -18.26
N SER A 29 41.11 36.76 -17.01
CA SER A 29 39.83 36.22 -16.58
C SER A 29 38.70 37.09 -17.15
N LYS A 30 37.92 36.55 -18.09
CA LYS A 30 36.59 37.11 -18.36
C LYS A 30 35.77 36.85 -17.10
N GLN A 31 35.72 37.85 -16.23
CA GLN A 31 34.69 37.96 -15.22
C GLN A 31 33.34 37.72 -15.90
N ALA A 32 32.53 36.82 -15.33
CA ALA A 32 31.13 36.72 -15.66
C ALA A 32 30.52 38.14 -15.62
N PRO A 33 29.61 38.49 -16.54
CA PRO A 33 28.99 39.80 -16.50
C PRO A 33 28.29 39.95 -15.16
N THR A 34 28.79 40.87 -14.34
CA THR A 34 28.10 41.35 -13.15
C THR A 34 26.77 41.91 -13.63
N GLN A 35 25.67 41.20 -13.32
CA GLN A 35 24.35 41.76 -13.47
C GLN A 35 24.30 43.04 -12.63
N GLY A 36 24.19 44.19 -13.29
CA GLY A 36 23.87 45.45 -12.61
C GLY A 36 22.53 45.33 -11.88
N PRO A 37 22.23 46.21 -10.93
CA PRO A 37 21.03 46.12 -10.11
C PRO A 37 19.80 46.08 -11.02
N SER A 38 19.14 44.91 -11.05
CA SER A 38 17.81 44.73 -11.61
C SER A 38 16.92 45.86 -11.09
N ALA A 39 16.25 46.60 -11.97
CA ALA A 39 15.15 47.47 -11.56
C ALA A 39 14.22 46.64 -10.66
N SER A 40 14.00 47.06 -9.40
CA SER A 40 13.21 46.28 -8.46
C SER A 40 11.76 46.32 -8.90
N THR A 41 11.31 45.28 -9.60
CA THR A 41 9.88 45.03 -9.80
C THR A 41 9.25 44.79 -8.43
N SER A 42 8.22 45.57 -8.09
CA SER A 42 7.45 45.40 -6.86
C SER A 42 7.01 43.94 -6.73
N ARG A 43 7.23 43.34 -5.55
CA ARG A 43 6.86 41.95 -5.25
C ARG A 43 6.24 41.85 -3.87
N ILE A 44 5.36 40.87 -3.67
CA ILE A 44 4.89 40.56 -2.33
C ILE A 44 6.00 39.79 -1.60
N SER A 45 6.30 40.17 -0.37
CA SER A 45 7.07 39.36 0.58
C SER A 45 6.21 39.04 1.80
N VAL A 46 6.37 37.84 2.34
CA VAL A 46 5.61 37.36 3.49
C VAL A 46 6.58 36.93 4.58
N SER A 47 6.35 37.47 5.77
CA SER A 47 7.10 37.19 6.99
C SER A 47 6.25 36.39 7.98
N GLY A 48 6.90 35.59 8.82
CA GLY A 48 6.27 34.71 9.80
C GLY A 48 6.85 33.30 9.79
N PRO A 49 6.56 32.48 10.81
CA PRO A 49 7.00 31.09 10.85
C PRO A 49 6.25 30.28 9.79
N ARG A 50 6.98 29.56 8.94
CA ARG A 50 6.42 28.81 7.81
C ARG A 50 6.65 27.31 7.88
N TYR A 51 7.81 26.87 8.39
CA TYR A 51 8.19 25.46 8.28
C TYR A 51 8.42 24.85 9.66
N GLN A 52 7.95 23.61 9.84
CA GLN A 52 8.01 22.86 11.10
C GLN A 52 7.40 23.62 12.29
N VAL A 53 6.28 24.31 12.04
CA VAL A 53 5.65 25.19 13.02
C VAL A 53 4.97 24.43 14.17
N GLY A 54 4.75 23.11 14.01
CA GLY A 54 4.08 22.26 14.99
C GLY A 54 2.56 22.15 14.79
N PHE A 55 1.99 21.09 15.38
CA PHE A 55 0.54 20.86 15.41
C PHE A 55 -0.17 21.76 16.41
N ALA A 56 -1.47 21.99 16.20
CA ALA A 56 -2.32 22.81 17.06
C ALA A 56 -1.66 24.14 17.50
N THR A 57 -0.90 24.75 16.58
CA THR A 57 -0.08 25.94 16.84
C THR A 57 -0.65 27.13 16.08
N GLU A 58 -0.75 28.28 16.74
CA GLU A 58 -1.14 29.52 16.07
C GLU A 58 0.03 30.07 15.24
N VAL A 59 -0.25 30.36 13.97
CA VAL A 59 0.70 30.94 13.02
C VAL A 59 0.17 32.31 12.60
N GLU A 60 1.06 33.30 12.61
CA GLU A 60 0.80 34.65 12.12
C GLU A 60 1.72 34.97 10.94
N LEU A 61 1.11 35.30 9.81
CA LEU A 61 1.79 35.72 8.58
C LEU A 61 1.47 37.18 8.29
N ASN A 62 2.50 37.93 7.90
CA ASN A 62 2.39 39.33 7.53
C ASN A 62 2.98 39.54 6.13
N ALA A 63 2.14 39.95 5.19
CA ALA A 63 2.53 40.31 3.84
C ALA A 63 2.85 41.81 3.71
N GLN A 64 3.70 42.15 2.76
CA GLN A 64 3.97 43.52 2.32
C GLN A 64 4.40 43.53 0.86
N VAL A 65 4.27 44.66 0.17
CA VAL A 65 4.87 44.85 -1.16
C VAL A 65 6.24 45.48 -0.95
N ASP A 66 7.32 44.84 -1.37
CA ASP A 66 8.66 45.42 -1.28
C ASP A 66 8.92 46.35 -2.48
N PRO A 67 9.37 47.62 -2.27
CA PRO A 67 9.63 48.31 -1.00
C PRO A 67 8.45 49.18 -0.49
N GLU A 68 7.29 49.14 -1.14
CA GLU A 68 6.17 50.07 -0.96
C GLU A 68 5.42 49.96 0.39
N GLY A 69 5.55 48.82 1.07
CA GLY A 69 4.83 48.51 2.30
C GLY A 69 3.34 48.14 2.08
N PRO A 70 2.63 47.78 3.16
CA PRO A 70 1.29 47.19 3.05
C PRO A 70 0.14 48.20 2.86
N SER A 71 0.34 49.47 3.16
CA SER A 71 -0.75 50.46 3.30
C SER A 71 -1.35 50.95 1.97
N LYS A 72 -0.61 50.83 0.86
CA LYS A 72 -1.02 51.29 -0.47
C LYS A 72 -1.83 50.27 -1.27
N TRP A 73 -1.99 49.07 -0.72
CA TRP A 73 -2.52 47.90 -1.42
C TRP A 73 -3.76 47.35 -0.71
N ALA A 74 -4.75 46.93 -1.48
CA ALA A 74 -5.84 46.10 -1.00
C ALA A 74 -5.40 44.65 -1.01
N TRP A 75 -5.69 43.91 0.05
CA TRP A 75 -5.14 42.57 0.26
C TRP A 75 -6.22 41.51 0.31
N SER A 76 -5.92 40.36 -0.31
CA SER A 76 -6.78 39.19 -0.34
C SER A 76 -5.96 37.96 0.08
N TRP A 77 -6.51 37.13 0.97
CA TRP A 77 -5.93 35.84 1.35
C TRP A 77 -6.92 34.72 1.05
N LYS A 78 -6.43 33.70 0.34
CA LYS A 78 -7.22 32.52 -0.01
C LYS A 78 -6.41 31.26 0.27
N GLN A 79 -6.95 30.35 1.09
CA GLN A 79 -6.40 29.00 1.12
C GLN A 79 -6.69 28.33 -0.21
N ILE A 80 -5.65 27.90 -0.90
CA ILE A 80 -5.75 27.27 -2.22
C ILE A 80 -5.45 25.78 -2.18
N TRP A 81 -4.85 25.29 -1.09
CA TRP A 81 -4.54 23.88 -0.91
C TRP A 81 -4.40 23.49 0.58
N GLY A 82 -4.54 22.19 0.87
CA GLY A 82 -4.35 21.58 2.19
C GLY A 82 -5.63 21.40 3.01
N PRO A 83 -5.55 20.81 4.22
CA PRO A 83 -6.69 20.66 5.11
C PRO A 83 -7.22 22.05 5.54
N PRO A 84 -8.54 22.20 5.77
CA PRO A 84 -9.12 23.50 6.13
C PRO A 84 -8.41 24.13 7.34
N ALA A 85 -7.79 25.29 7.14
CA ALA A 85 -7.13 26.02 8.20
C ALA A 85 -8.15 26.69 9.13
N ARG A 86 -7.93 26.61 10.45
CA ARG A 86 -8.74 27.30 11.46
C ARG A 86 -8.32 28.77 11.55
N ILE A 87 -8.79 29.59 10.62
CA ILE A 87 -8.40 31.01 10.49
C ILE A 87 -9.07 31.84 11.58
N SER A 88 -8.26 32.48 12.43
CA SER A 88 -8.71 33.35 13.51
C SER A 88 -8.72 34.82 13.10
N VAL A 89 -7.81 35.23 12.21
CA VAL A 89 -7.74 36.60 11.69
C VAL A 89 -7.45 36.60 10.19
N ARG A 90 -8.19 37.41 9.44
CA ARG A 90 -7.91 37.71 8.03
C ARG A 90 -8.17 39.19 7.78
N GLU A 91 -7.15 40.02 7.93
CA GLU A 91 -7.27 41.47 7.93
C GLU A 91 -6.13 42.12 7.15
N ARG A 92 -6.45 42.81 6.05
CA ARG A 92 -5.45 43.45 5.20
C ARG A 92 -4.33 42.46 4.85
N SER A 93 -3.08 42.82 5.14
CA SER A 93 -1.91 42.02 4.86
C SER A 93 -1.60 40.97 5.94
N ARG A 94 -2.43 40.82 6.98
CA ARG A 94 -2.24 39.89 8.09
C ARG A 94 -3.18 38.69 8.01
N LEU A 95 -2.60 37.50 8.22
CA LEU A 95 -3.32 36.23 8.33
C LEU A 95 -2.90 35.53 9.63
N LYS A 96 -3.87 35.16 10.48
CA LYS A 96 -3.65 34.26 11.63
C LYS A 96 -4.52 33.02 11.52
N PHE A 97 -3.95 31.86 11.83
CA PHE A 97 -4.68 30.60 11.84
C PHE A 97 -4.01 29.58 12.75
N THR A 98 -4.77 28.57 13.18
CA THR A 98 -4.22 27.42 13.92
C THR A 98 -4.00 26.25 12.97
N THR A 99 -2.83 25.63 13.05
CA THR A 99 -2.51 24.39 12.32
C THR A 99 -3.39 23.22 12.74
N ILE A 100 -3.38 22.15 11.93
CA ILE A 100 -4.17 20.94 12.18
C ILE A 100 -3.85 20.33 13.55
N ASP A 101 -4.81 19.62 14.12
CA ASP A 101 -4.59 18.81 15.31
C ASP A 101 -3.63 17.64 14.99
N PRO A 102 -2.81 17.21 15.95
CA PRO A 102 -1.91 16.07 15.76
C PRO A 102 -2.68 14.75 15.60
N PRO A 103 -2.01 13.67 15.14
CA PRO A 103 -2.57 12.32 15.24
C PRO A 103 -2.99 11.98 16.68
N SER A 104 -3.97 11.09 16.82
CA SER A 104 -4.56 10.79 18.13
C SER A 104 -3.55 10.12 19.07
N LYS A 105 -3.73 10.32 20.38
CA LYS A 105 -2.88 9.66 21.40
C LYS A 105 -2.79 8.15 21.18
N GLN A 106 -3.90 7.50 20.81
CA GLN A 106 -3.94 6.05 20.60
C GLN A 106 -3.14 5.61 19.37
N GLU A 107 -3.18 6.36 18.28
CA GLU A 107 -2.39 6.08 17.07
C GLU A 107 -0.89 6.25 17.34
N CYS A 108 -0.51 7.32 18.03
CA CYS A 108 0.89 7.54 18.41
C CYS A 108 1.39 6.48 19.41
N ALA A 109 0.56 6.07 20.37
CA ALA A 109 0.92 5.06 21.37
C ALA A 109 1.22 3.68 20.75
N ARG A 110 0.59 3.31 19.62
CA ARG A 110 0.92 2.08 18.88
C ARG A 110 2.33 2.09 18.27
N GLN A 111 2.91 3.27 18.12
CA GLN A 111 4.25 3.51 17.57
C GLN A 111 5.23 3.95 18.68
N ALA A 112 4.89 3.76 19.96
CA ALA A 112 5.75 4.12 21.07
C ALA A 112 7.15 3.47 20.94
N GLY A 113 8.19 4.27 21.16
CA GLY A 113 9.58 3.83 20.98
C GLY A 113 10.09 3.93 19.53
N HIS A 114 9.30 4.47 18.60
CA HIS A 114 9.68 4.75 17.23
C HIS A 114 9.34 6.20 16.84
N VAL A 115 9.92 6.66 15.72
CA VAL A 115 9.48 7.90 15.06
C VAL A 115 8.04 7.68 14.59
N ILE A 116 7.18 8.68 14.80
CA ILE A 116 5.80 8.63 14.34
C ILE A 116 5.77 8.80 12.82
N ALA A 117 5.07 7.90 12.14
CA ALA A 117 4.74 8.03 10.72
C ALA A 117 3.77 9.19 10.52
N LEU A 118 4.09 10.06 9.57
CA LEU A 118 3.24 11.13 9.10
C LEU A 118 3.15 11.03 7.58
N GLY A 119 1.98 10.66 7.08
CA GLY A 119 1.66 10.83 5.65
C GLY A 119 1.58 12.32 5.30
N ALA A 120 1.52 12.65 4.01
CA ALA A 120 1.39 14.04 3.57
C ALA A 120 0.15 14.75 4.14
N ARG A 121 -0.97 14.02 4.28
CA ARG A 121 -2.20 14.48 4.95
C ARG A 121 -1.94 14.81 6.41
N ASP A 122 -1.34 13.88 7.14
CA ASP A 122 -1.11 13.97 8.59
C ASP A 122 -0.06 15.05 8.93
N ALA A 123 0.87 15.32 8.01
CA ALA A 123 1.85 16.41 8.13
C ALA A 123 1.20 17.81 8.08
N GLY A 124 -0.02 17.94 7.53
CA GLY A 124 -0.85 19.14 7.68
C GLY A 124 -0.42 20.36 6.86
N ARG A 125 0.36 20.19 5.79
CA ARG A 125 0.77 21.27 4.88
C ARG A 125 -0.45 22.06 4.40
N VAL A 126 -0.38 23.38 4.46
CA VAL A 126 -1.41 24.29 3.91
C VAL A 126 -0.76 25.33 3.01
N VAL A 127 -1.47 25.72 1.95
CA VAL A 127 -0.97 26.73 1.02
C VAL A 127 -2.01 27.83 0.85
N PHE A 128 -1.54 29.05 1.02
CA PHE A 128 -2.31 30.27 0.83
C PHE A 128 -1.81 31.02 -0.40
N ARG A 129 -2.74 31.62 -1.11
CA ARG A 129 -2.48 32.69 -2.04
C ARG A 129 -2.72 34.02 -1.34
N VAL A 130 -1.79 34.94 -1.48
CA VAL A 130 -1.96 36.34 -1.12
C VAL A 130 -1.94 37.19 -2.39
N GLU A 131 -2.94 38.04 -2.53
CA GLU A 131 -3.07 38.98 -3.63
C GLU A 131 -3.00 40.41 -3.08
N ALA A 132 -2.32 41.29 -3.80
CA ALA A 132 -2.23 42.71 -3.51
C ALA A 132 -2.66 43.50 -4.75
N ASP A 133 -3.72 44.29 -4.60
CA ASP A 133 -4.29 45.13 -5.66
C ASP A 133 -4.08 46.62 -5.36
N SER A 134 -3.68 47.37 -6.39
CA SER A 134 -3.68 48.83 -6.37
C SER A 134 -4.04 49.37 -7.75
N PRO A 135 -4.35 50.67 -7.89
CA PRO A 135 -4.49 51.29 -9.22
C PRO A 135 -3.25 51.13 -10.12
N ALA A 136 -2.07 50.86 -9.55
CA ALA A 136 -0.81 50.69 -10.26
C ALA A 136 -0.56 49.24 -10.73
N GLY A 137 -1.31 48.25 -10.25
CA GLY A 137 -1.16 46.86 -10.68
C GLY A 137 -1.75 45.83 -9.71
N HIS A 138 -1.60 44.57 -10.08
CA HIS A 138 -1.97 43.39 -9.30
C HIS A 138 -0.73 42.52 -9.09
N LEU A 139 -0.52 42.07 -7.85
CA LEU A 139 0.55 41.15 -7.48
C LEU A 139 -0.06 39.93 -6.78
N GLU A 140 0.52 38.76 -7.01
CA GLU A 140 0.15 37.50 -6.35
C GLU A 140 1.42 36.85 -5.80
N GLU A 141 1.32 36.22 -4.63
CA GLU A 141 2.34 35.32 -4.08
C GLU A 141 1.68 34.09 -3.45
N VAL A 142 2.38 32.95 -3.52
CA VAL A 142 1.95 31.70 -2.90
C VAL A 142 2.80 31.43 -1.67
N VAL A 143 2.15 31.21 -0.53
CA VAL A 143 2.79 30.97 0.76
C VAL A 143 2.43 29.60 1.27
N GLU A 144 3.45 28.80 1.53
CA GLU A 144 3.32 27.50 2.17
C GLU A 144 3.58 27.59 3.68
N VAL A 145 2.78 26.85 4.45
CA VAL A 145 3.04 26.58 5.86
C VAL A 145 2.98 25.08 6.14
N THR A 146 4.02 24.53 6.77
CA THR A 146 4.13 23.12 7.16
C THR A 146 4.18 22.97 8.68
N PRO A 147 3.16 22.35 9.31
CA PRO A 147 3.22 21.93 10.71
C PRO A 147 4.36 20.95 10.95
N ALA A 148 4.48 19.96 10.07
CA ALA A 148 5.53 18.95 10.04
C ALA A 148 5.91 18.63 8.59
N PHE A 149 7.08 18.02 8.40
CA PHE A 149 7.38 17.33 7.14
C PHE A 149 6.93 15.86 7.24
N PRO A 150 6.49 15.24 6.13
CA PRO A 150 6.14 13.82 6.12
C PRO A 150 7.30 12.93 6.56
N SER A 151 6.98 11.80 7.19
CA SER A 151 7.95 10.84 7.73
C SER A 151 7.41 9.42 7.67
N ALA A 152 8.27 8.44 7.36
CA ALA A 152 7.84 7.05 7.17
C ALA A 152 7.73 6.19 8.45
N ALA A 153 7.79 6.74 9.68
CA ALA A 153 8.00 6.04 10.97
C ALA A 153 9.37 5.35 11.16
N TRP A 154 10.34 5.69 10.32
CA TRP A 154 11.60 4.94 10.25
C TRP A 154 12.59 5.44 11.30
N PRO A 155 13.57 4.61 11.70
CA PRO A 155 14.66 5.05 12.57
C PRO A 155 15.64 5.97 11.81
N ARG A 156 15.15 6.79 10.88
CA ARG A 156 15.90 7.70 10.01
C ARG A 156 15.24 9.05 10.07
N VAL A 157 16.05 10.07 10.34
CA VAL A 157 15.58 11.46 10.36
C VAL A 157 16.54 12.30 9.55
N ALA A 158 16.02 13.27 8.79
CA ALA A 158 16.89 14.24 8.14
C ALA A 158 17.48 15.17 9.22
N ALA A 159 18.77 15.48 9.12
CA ALA A 159 19.40 16.43 10.03
C ALA A 159 18.67 17.78 9.96
N GLY A 160 18.36 18.35 11.12
CA GLY A 160 17.61 19.61 11.26
C GLY A 160 16.09 19.50 11.07
N VAL A 161 15.57 18.34 10.70
CA VAL A 161 14.13 18.10 10.56
C VAL A 161 13.55 17.55 11.87
N ASP A 162 12.41 18.09 12.29
CA ASP A 162 11.62 17.63 13.42
C ASP A 162 10.96 16.30 13.07
N ALA A 163 11.46 15.22 13.67
CA ALA A 163 10.75 13.96 13.75
C ALA A 163 9.82 13.98 14.95
N TRP A 164 8.68 13.30 14.86
CA TRP A 164 7.71 13.27 15.95
C TRP A 164 7.88 12.02 16.79
N TRP A 165 7.82 12.17 18.11
CA TRP A 165 8.05 11.10 19.07
C TRP A 165 6.91 11.04 20.08
N TYR A 166 6.38 9.84 20.34
CA TYR A 166 5.38 9.64 21.37
C TYR A 166 6.00 9.66 22.76
N ASN A 167 5.48 10.52 23.63
CA ASN A 167 5.82 10.57 25.04
C ASN A 167 4.57 10.26 25.84
N ASP A 168 4.61 9.24 26.71
CA ASP A 168 3.50 9.00 27.62
C ASP A 168 3.52 10.09 28.71
N PRO A 169 2.48 10.93 28.83
CA PRO A 169 2.45 11.96 29.87
C PRO A 169 2.52 11.43 31.30
N ALA A 170 2.22 10.14 31.51
CA ALA A 170 2.30 9.47 32.81
C ALA A 170 3.61 8.69 33.02
N GLY A 171 4.47 8.58 32.00
CA GLY A 171 5.72 7.84 32.03
C GLY A 171 6.95 8.74 32.19
N GLU A 172 8.09 8.12 32.46
CA GLU A 172 9.39 8.80 32.39
C GLU A 172 9.68 9.26 30.94
N PRO A 173 10.25 10.46 30.73
CA PRO A 173 10.48 10.94 29.37
C PRO A 173 11.58 10.14 28.68
N TRP A 174 11.46 10.00 27.35
CA TRP A 174 12.57 9.54 26.53
C TRP A 174 13.72 10.55 26.60
N THR A 175 14.96 10.07 26.48
CA THR A 175 16.16 10.93 26.41
C THR A 175 16.97 10.59 25.16
N PRO A 176 17.20 11.55 24.25
CA PRO A 176 18.07 11.37 23.09
C PRO A 176 19.54 11.51 23.50
N ILE A 177 20.40 10.66 22.95
CA ILE A 177 21.85 10.69 23.19
C ILE A 177 22.59 10.58 21.84
N GLY A 178 23.50 11.53 21.58
CA GLY A 178 24.28 11.59 20.34
C GLY A 178 23.67 12.50 19.27
N GLY A 179 24.47 12.83 18.24
CA GLY A 179 24.01 13.58 17.06
C GLY A 179 23.50 15.01 17.29
N GLY A 180 23.83 15.62 18.43
CA GLY A 180 23.25 16.90 18.85
C GLY A 180 21.73 16.84 18.89
N ALA A 181 21.18 15.68 19.28
CA ALA A 181 19.75 15.44 19.29
C ALA A 181 19.10 15.95 20.57
N GLU A 182 17.94 16.57 20.41
CA GLU A 182 17.13 17.12 21.50
C GLU A 182 15.66 16.74 21.31
N LEU A 183 14.94 16.60 22.42
CA LEU A 183 13.48 16.50 22.43
C LEU A 183 12.89 17.85 22.80
N LEU A 184 12.28 18.50 21.83
CA LEU A 184 11.60 19.78 21.99
C LEU A 184 10.13 19.55 22.36
N ALA A 185 9.62 20.39 23.25
CA ALA A 185 8.22 20.37 23.62
C ALA A 185 7.30 20.64 22.41
N SER A 186 6.11 20.05 22.48
CA SER A 186 4.98 20.32 21.60
C SER A 186 3.85 20.96 22.41
N THR A 187 2.94 21.66 21.74
CA THR A 187 1.64 22.08 22.32
C THR A 187 0.81 20.88 22.79
N THR A 188 1.09 19.71 22.23
CA THR A 188 0.40 18.46 22.53
C THR A 188 1.17 17.64 23.57
N PRO A 189 0.59 17.34 24.75
CA PRO A 189 1.33 16.73 25.85
C PRO A 189 1.90 15.33 25.59
N TRP A 190 1.30 14.55 24.67
CA TRP A 190 1.74 13.19 24.36
C TRP A 190 2.73 13.12 23.19
N LEU A 191 3.19 14.26 22.67
CA LEU A 191 4.12 14.35 21.57
C LEU A 191 5.29 15.26 21.90
N SER A 192 6.46 14.93 21.34
CA SER A 192 7.60 15.84 21.29
C SER A 192 8.25 15.79 19.92
N ARG A 193 9.01 16.84 19.62
CA ARG A 193 9.75 16.95 18.37
C ARG A 193 11.20 16.56 18.65
N LEU A 194 11.61 15.42 18.12
CA LEU A 194 12.98 14.99 18.09
C LEU A 194 13.71 15.70 16.95
N ARG A 195 14.68 16.54 17.30
CA ARG A 195 15.52 17.24 16.33
C ARG A 195 16.96 16.81 16.50
N ALA A 196 17.57 16.27 15.46
CA ALA A 196 19.00 15.94 15.43
C ALA A 196 19.72 16.92 14.50
N SER A 197 20.71 17.66 15.01
CA SER A 197 21.41 18.70 14.24
C SER A 197 22.57 18.17 13.40
N GLN A 198 23.02 16.94 13.66
CA GLN A 198 24.20 16.36 13.02
C GLN A 198 23.92 14.98 12.43
N THR A 199 24.69 14.61 11.41
CA THR A 199 24.70 13.25 10.85
C THR A 199 25.38 12.29 11.82
N ALA A 200 24.59 11.53 12.59
CA ALA A 200 25.09 10.60 13.60
C ALA A 200 24.05 9.55 13.98
N TRP A 201 24.49 8.53 14.71
CA TRP A 201 23.59 7.67 15.47
C TRP A 201 23.06 8.44 16.68
N VAL A 202 21.77 8.27 16.95
CA VAL A 202 21.07 8.81 18.10
C VAL A 202 20.44 7.63 18.84
N GLU A 203 20.73 7.52 20.13
CA GLU A 203 20.11 6.54 21.01
C GLU A 203 18.96 7.21 21.78
N MET A 204 17.76 6.68 21.61
CA MET A 204 16.58 7.06 22.38
C MET A 204 16.46 6.10 23.56
N ARG A 205 16.60 6.61 24.79
CA ARG A 205 16.53 5.80 26.01
C ARG A 205 15.28 6.11 26.82
N HIS A 206 14.63 5.08 27.36
CA HIS A 206 13.49 5.19 28.27
C HIS A 206 13.68 4.25 29.48
N PRO A 207 13.69 4.77 30.72
CA PRO A 207 13.83 3.94 31.92
C PRO A 207 12.71 2.89 32.05
N PRO A 208 12.97 1.69 32.63
CA PRO A 208 14.21 1.24 33.23
C PRO A 208 15.15 0.43 32.30
N SER A 209 14.88 0.30 30.99
CA SER A 209 15.77 -0.47 30.07
C SER A 209 15.41 -0.41 28.58
N SER A 210 14.41 0.34 28.14
CA SER A 210 14.06 0.42 26.71
C SER A 210 15.02 1.36 25.98
N MET A 211 15.54 0.91 24.84
CA MET A 211 16.41 1.72 23.99
C MET A 211 16.12 1.44 22.52
N THR A 212 16.00 2.51 21.74
CA THR A 212 15.87 2.45 20.27
C THR A 212 16.97 3.29 19.64
N LYS A 213 17.64 2.76 18.61
CA LYS A 213 18.61 3.52 17.82
C LYS A 213 17.95 4.09 16.57
N LEU A 214 18.30 5.33 16.24
CA LEU A 214 17.98 5.96 14.96
C LEU A 214 19.22 6.65 14.41
N ARG A 215 19.18 6.97 13.12
CA ARG A 215 20.26 7.62 12.40
C ARG A 215 19.78 8.92 11.78
N SER A 216 20.42 10.00 12.15
CA SER A 216 20.29 11.31 11.52
C SER A 216 21.26 11.41 10.33
N GLY A 217 20.82 12.01 9.23
CA GLY A 217 21.63 12.15 8.01
C GLY A 217 21.20 13.30 7.10
N SER A 218 22.12 13.71 6.22
CA SER A 218 21.86 14.62 5.10
C SER A 218 21.47 13.85 3.84
N TRP A 219 20.79 14.51 2.91
CA TRP A 219 20.40 13.92 1.63
C TRP A 219 21.59 13.89 0.66
N GLN A 220 21.94 12.70 0.20
CA GLN A 220 23.13 12.47 -0.61
C GLN A 220 22.81 12.28 -2.10
N GLY A 221 21.56 11.96 -2.41
CA GLY A 221 21.03 11.74 -3.75
C GLY A 221 21.71 10.62 -4.50
N SER A 222 22.03 10.90 -5.77
CA SER A 222 22.77 9.98 -6.61
C SER A 222 24.17 9.63 -6.08
N GLU A 223 24.69 10.26 -5.02
CA GLU A 223 25.99 9.88 -4.44
C GLU A 223 25.89 8.73 -3.42
N ASP A 224 24.74 8.53 -2.77
CA ASP A 224 24.51 7.40 -1.85
C ASP A 224 24.13 6.14 -2.63
N CYS A 225 23.19 6.28 -3.57
CA CYS A 225 22.70 5.18 -4.40
C CYS A 225 23.44 5.01 -5.74
N GLY A 226 24.22 6.00 -6.19
CA GLY A 226 25.02 5.93 -7.43
C GLY A 226 26.34 5.20 -7.28
N ARG A 227 26.58 4.52 -6.15
CA ARG A 227 27.44 3.34 -6.13
C ARG A 227 26.69 2.18 -6.79
N TYR A 228 26.46 2.30 -8.10
CA TYR A 228 25.93 1.23 -8.96
C TYR A 228 26.64 -0.11 -8.67
N ASP A 229 27.91 -0.05 -8.27
CA ASP A 229 28.72 -1.21 -7.93
C ASP A 229 28.22 -2.01 -6.72
N CYS A 230 27.44 -1.42 -5.81
CA CYS A 230 26.96 -2.10 -4.59
C CYS A 230 25.60 -2.78 -4.78
N HIS A 231 24.65 -2.11 -5.45
CA HIS A 231 23.27 -2.60 -5.68
C HIS A 231 22.84 -2.41 -7.15
N PRO A 232 23.53 -3.04 -8.12
CA PRO A 232 23.31 -2.78 -9.54
C PRO A 232 21.91 -3.19 -10.00
N ASN A 233 21.37 -4.29 -9.49
CA ASN A 233 20.07 -4.81 -9.93
C ASN A 233 18.91 -3.91 -9.53
N GLU A 234 18.86 -3.51 -8.26
CA GLU A 234 17.86 -2.60 -7.72
C GLU A 234 17.91 -1.24 -8.43
N TYR A 235 19.12 -0.72 -8.66
CA TYR A 235 19.30 0.55 -9.37
C TYR A 235 18.83 0.50 -10.82
N GLN A 236 19.22 -0.54 -11.58
CA GLN A 236 18.79 -0.71 -12.96
C GLN A 236 17.29 -0.96 -13.07
N GLY A 237 16.71 -1.62 -12.07
CA GLY A 237 15.28 -1.80 -11.94
C GLY A 237 14.54 -0.48 -11.68
N TRP A 238 14.98 0.30 -10.68
CA TRP A 238 14.45 1.62 -10.36
C TRP A 238 14.48 2.58 -11.56
N LYS A 239 15.57 2.58 -12.35
CA LYS A 239 15.71 3.38 -13.57
C LYS A 239 14.63 3.15 -14.63
N ARG A 240 13.90 2.04 -14.58
CA ARG A 240 12.78 1.74 -15.50
C ARG A 240 11.43 2.25 -14.98
N THR A 241 11.39 2.74 -13.75
CA THR A 241 10.17 3.17 -13.07
C THR A 241 9.89 4.64 -13.32
N ALA A 242 8.61 5.02 -13.19
CA ALA A 242 8.18 6.41 -13.30
C ALA A 242 8.74 7.30 -12.16
N HIS A 243 9.18 6.70 -11.05
CA HIS A 243 9.85 7.44 -9.97
C HIS A 243 11.19 8.01 -10.40
N SER A 244 11.92 7.31 -11.27
CA SER A 244 13.27 7.69 -11.67
C SER A 244 13.36 8.92 -12.59
N ASP A 245 12.24 9.34 -13.18
CA ASP A 245 12.19 10.38 -14.22
C ASP A 245 11.01 11.36 -14.06
N VAL A 246 10.28 11.32 -12.93
CA VAL A 246 9.05 12.12 -12.77
C VAL A 246 9.29 13.63 -12.82
N PHE A 247 10.36 14.12 -12.19
CA PHE A 247 10.72 15.54 -12.20
C PHE A 247 11.26 15.97 -13.54
N GLU A 248 12.06 15.13 -14.19
CA GLU A 248 12.53 15.34 -15.56
C GLU A 248 11.35 15.50 -16.52
N ARG A 249 10.40 14.54 -16.53
CA ARG A 249 9.19 14.62 -17.36
C ARG A 249 8.33 15.82 -17.00
N ALA A 250 8.22 16.15 -15.72
CA ALA A 250 7.47 17.30 -15.23
C ALA A 250 7.99 18.62 -15.81
N ILE A 251 9.27 18.92 -15.59
CA ILE A 251 9.83 20.21 -16.00
C ILE A 251 10.10 20.27 -17.51
N SER A 252 10.16 19.12 -18.18
CA SER A 252 10.19 19.03 -19.64
C SER A 252 8.83 19.29 -20.30
N GLY A 253 7.75 19.40 -19.51
CA GLY A 253 6.39 19.60 -20.01
C GLY A 253 5.76 18.35 -20.60
N GLU A 254 6.25 17.16 -20.22
CA GLU A 254 5.82 15.87 -20.77
C GLU A 254 4.73 15.19 -19.92
N LEU A 255 4.55 15.62 -18.67
CA LEU A 255 3.44 15.14 -17.87
C LEU A 255 2.12 15.71 -18.41
N PRO A 256 1.05 14.89 -18.51
CA PRO A 256 -0.27 15.38 -18.85
C PRO A 256 -0.66 16.52 -17.91
N THR A 257 -1.19 17.60 -18.46
CA THR A 257 -1.87 18.63 -17.68
C THR A 257 -3.14 18.02 -17.10
N GLY A 258 -3.01 17.41 -15.91
CA GLY A 258 -4.11 16.77 -15.21
C GLY A 258 -5.03 17.79 -14.54
N ARG A 259 -5.79 17.33 -13.54
CA ARG A 259 -6.63 18.17 -12.66
C ARG A 259 -5.88 19.35 -12.00
N HIS A 260 -4.55 19.33 -12.00
CA HIS A 260 -3.68 20.32 -11.35
C HIS A 260 -3.08 21.37 -12.30
N GLY A 261 -3.40 21.32 -13.60
CA GLY A 261 -2.81 22.24 -14.56
C GLY A 261 -1.32 21.99 -14.81
N ARG A 262 -0.53 23.06 -14.91
CA ARG A 262 0.94 22.98 -15.12
C ARG A 262 1.66 22.59 -13.82
N TYR A 263 2.82 21.96 -13.96
CA TYR A 263 3.71 21.66 -12.84
C TYR A 263 4.13 22.96 -12.13
N ARG A 264 4.11 22.95 -10.80
CA ARG A 264 4.38 24.10 -9.93
C ARG A 264 5.44 23.74 -8.89
N GLU A 265 6.00 24.74 -8.22
CA GLU A 265 7.08 24.54 -7.25
C GLU A 265 6.64 23.65 -6.06
N ASP A 266 5.37 23.74 -5.66
CA ASP A 266 4.76 22.91 -4.61
C ASP A 266 4.82 21.40 -4.89
N CYS A 267 4.96 21.01 -6.16
CA CYS A 267 5.08 19.63 -6.61
C CYS A 267 6.48 19.05 -6.36
N ALA A 268 7.50 19.91 -6.16
CA ALA A 268 8.88 19.47 -5.91
C ALA A 268 9.00 18.70 -4.59
N ALA A 269 8.13 18.97 -3.61
CA ALA A 269 8.06 18.26 -2.33
C ALA A 269 7.95 16.72 -2.47
N CYS A 270 7.28 16.24 -3.52
CA CYS A 270 7.10 14.81 -3.77
C CYS A 270 7.95 14.27 -4.93
N HIS A 271 8.55 15.15 -5.73
CA HIS A 271 9.23 14.77 -6.97
C HIS A 271 10.72 15.09 -6.96
N THR A 272 11.25 15.66 -5.88
CA THR A 272 12.67 15.93 -5.69
C THR A 272 13.10 15.54 -4.30
N LEU A 273 14.36 15.12 -4.19
CA LEU A 273 14.89 14.56 -2.95
C LEU A 273 15.17 15.65 -1.92
N GLY A 274 14.62 15.47 -0.72
CA GLY A 274 14.94 16.29 0.43
C GLY A 274 14.41 17.72 0.38
N TYR A 275 13.38 17.98 -0.42
CA TYR A 275 12.72 19.30 -0.47
C TYR A 275 12.07 19.63 0.88
N GLN A 276 12.81 20.30 1.76
CA GLN A 276 12.42 20.58 3.14
C GLN A 276 12.80 22.03 3.51
N PRO A 277 12.11 23.04 2.93
CA PRO A 277 12.47 24.44 3.07
C PRO A 277 12.65 24.89 4.52
N GLY A 278 13.67 25.71 4.75
CA GLY A 278 14.00 26.24 6.08
C GLY A 278 14.90 25.32 6.91
N VAL A 279 15.40 24.22 6.34
CA VAL A 279 16.37 23.31 6.98
C VAL A 279 17.53 23.05 6.02
N ASP A 280 18.77 23.25 6.48
CA ASP A 280 19.98 22.93 5.71
C ASP A 280 20.33 21.43 5.89
N ASN A 281 19.88 20.58 4.95
CA ASN A 281 20.07 19.13 4.99
C ASN A 281 20.62 18.53 3.68
N ALA A 282 21.12 19.38 2.79
CA ALA A 282 21.63 19.04 1.46
C ALA A 282 20.56 18.52 0.47
N GLY A 283 19.29 18.84 0.72
CA GLY A 283 18.16 18.54 -0.14
C GLY A 283 18.12 19.37 -1.44
N PHE A 284 17.11 19.12 -2.27
CA PHE A 284 16.93 19.82 -3.55
C PHE A 284 16.75 21.33 -3.36
N ASP A 285 15.96 21.76 -2.37
CA ASP A 285 15.70 23.17 -2.09
C ASP A 285 16.96 23.91 -1.59
N ASP A 286 17.86 23.23 -0.89
CA ASP A 286 19.18 23.75 -0.53
C ASP A 286 20.05 24.02 -1.76
N ARG A 287 20.13 23.03 -2.66
CA ARG A 287 20.89 23.19 -3.92
C ARG A 287 20.28 24.27 -4.80
N ALA A 288 18.96 24.40 -4.81
CA ALA A 288 18.27 25.44 -5.56
C ALA A 288 18.60 26.82 -5.00
N ARG A 289 18.56 26.97 -3.67
CA ARG A 289 18.92 28.20 -2.96
C ARG A 289 20.39 28.59 -3.18
N GLU A 290 21.32 27.63 -3.05
CA GLU A 290 22.76 27.83 -3.30
C GLU A 290 23.03 28.36 -4.73
N LEU A 291 22.27 27.88 -5.71
CA LEU A 291 22.44 28.24 -7.12
C LEU A 291 21.59 29.44 -7.56
N GLY A 292 20.74 29.97 -6.68
CA GLY A 292 19.74 30.98 -7.04
C GLY A 292 18.74 30.49 -8.11
N TRP A 293 18.54 29.18 -8.22
CA TRP A 293 17.66 28.59 -9.21
C TRP A 293 16.20 28.64 -8.75
N ARG A 294 15.28 28.90 -9.69
CA ARG A 294 13.84 28.84 -9.50
C ARG A 294 13.20 28.07 -10.65
N LEU A 295 12.07 27.42 -10.38
CA LEU A 295 11.29 26.75 -11.41
C LEU A 295 10.81 27.79 -12.45
N PRO A 296 11.11 27.61 -13.76
CA PRO A 296 10.65 28.54 -14.78
C PRO A 296 9.12 28.52 -14.94
N GLU A 297 8.52 29.69 -15.21
CA GLU A 297 7.08 29.79 -15.50
C GLU A 297 6.66 29.01 -16.76
N ARG A 298 7.58 28.92 -17.74
CA ARG A 298 7.38 28.21 -18.99
C ARG A 298 8.28 26.98 -19.02
N LEU A 299 7.65 25.82 -18.86
CA LEU A 299 8.29 24.51 -18.93
C LEU A 299 8.35 24.05 -20.38
N SER A 300 9.50 23.51 -20.77
CA SER A 300 9.72 22.98 -22.11
C SER A 300 10.78 21.89 -22.06
N ARG A 301 10.93 21.14 -23.17
CA ARG A 301 11.95 20.08 -23.27
C ARG A 301 13.39 20.55 -22.98
N THR A 302 13.70 21.85 -23.12
CA THR A 302 15.04 22.37 -22.81
C THR A 302 15.25 22.61 -21.32
N THR A 303 14.18 22.76 -20.53
CA THR A 303 14.25 23.07 -19.10
C THR A 303 15.05 22.02 -18.33
N TRP A 304 14.91 20.74 -18.66
CA TRP A 304 15.73 19.69 -18.06
C TRP A 304 17.19 19.71 -18.55
N ALA A 305 17.41 19.94 -19.84
CA ALA A 305 18.76 20.01 -20.40
C ALA A 305 19.59 21.09 -19.70
N GLU A 306 18.98 22.25 -19.44
CA GLU A 306 19.56 23.42 -18.78
C GLU A 306 19.64 23.30 -17.25
N LEU A 307 19.00 22.30 -16.63
CA LEU A 307 19.01 22.13 -15.18
C LEU A 307 20.46 21.88 -14.69
N PRO A 308 20.96 22.67 -13.72
CA PRO A 308 22.30 22.50 -13.15
C PRO A 308 22.55 21.08 -12.61
N GLY A 309 23.80 20.61 -12.73
CA GLY A 309 24.19 19.25 -12.30
C GLY A 309 23.83 18.92 -10.85
N LYS A 310 24.14 19.83 -9.91
CA LYS A 310 23.80 19.68 -8.49
C LYS A 310 22.29 19.51 -8.22
N LEU A 311 21.43 20.06 -9.09
CA LEU A 311 19.98 19.85 -8.99
C LEU A 311 19.56 18.52 -9.61
N LYS A 312 20.19 18.11 -10.71
CA LYS A 312 19.98 16.76 -11.29
C LYS A 312 20.33 15.65 -10.29
N GLU A 313 21.35 15.85 -9.47
CA GLU A 313 21.74 14.92 -8.39
C GLU A 313 20.67 14.73 -7.31
N ARG A 314 19.72 15.67 -7.18
CA ARG A 314 18.58 15.61 -6.24
C ARG A 314 17.22 15.54 -6.95
N ALA A 315 17.21 15.42 -8.27
CA ALA A 315 15.98 15.33 -9.05
C ALA A 315 15.34 13.94 -8.95
N ASN A 316 14.04 13.88 -9.21
CA ASN A 316 13.23 12.67 -9.25
C ASN A 316 13.05 11.99 -7.88
N VAL A 317 12.20 10.96 -7.83
CA VAL A 317 11.99 10.14 -6.64
C VAL A 317 13.10 9.08 -6.57
N GLN A 318 14.14 9.39 -5.81
CA GLN A 318 15.33 8.56 -5.60
C GLN A 318 15.20 7.60 -4.41
N CYS A 319 16.20 6.71 -4.26
CA CYS A 319 16.28 5.68 -3.22
C CYS A 319 15.99 6.23 -1.81
N GLU A 320 16.59 7.35 -1.45
CA GLU A 320 16.47 7.94 -0.10
C GLU A 320 15.05 8.42 0.24
N HIS A 321 14.14 8.68 -0.73
CA HIS A 321 12.73 8.98 -0.42
C HIS A 321 12.05 7.85 0.35
N CYS A 322 12.42 6.61 0.03
CA CYS A 322 11.92 5.43 0.70
C CYS A 322 12.87 4.99 1.82
N HIS A 323 14.19 5.05 1.57
CA HIS A 323 15.20 4.48 2.46
C HIS A 323 15.65 5.41 3.61
N GLY A 324 15.30 6.69 3.53
CA GLY A 324 15.76 7.75 4.43
C GLY A 324 17.18 8.23 4.12
N PRO A 325 17.60 9.39 4.67
CA PRO A 325 18.89 10.01 4.36
C PRO A 325 20.08 9.32 5.03
N GLY A 326 21.18 9.17 4.29
CA GLY A 326 22.53 8.90 4.81
C GLY A 326 22.83 7.48 5.32
N TRP A 327 21.98 6.48 5.08
CA TRP A 327 22.17 5.02 5.26
C TRP A 327 20.86 4.24 5.11
N PHE A 328 20.94 3.02 4.58
CA PHE A 328 19.76 2.29 4.09
C PHE A 328 19.05 1.46 5.16
N TYR A 329 17.72 1.48 5.09
CA TYR A 329 16.82 0.65 5.89
C TYR A 329 15.68 0.12 5.01
N VAL A 330 14.98 -0.96 5.38
CA VAL A 330 13.83 -1.46 4.61
C VAL A 330 12.60 -1.56 5.49
N GLY A 331 11.62 -0.71 5.22
CA GLY A 331 10.29 -0.78 5.83
C GLY A 331 9.25 -1.36 4.88
N TYR A 332 8.17 -1.84 5.48
CA TYR A 332 7.13 -2.60 4.76
C TYR A 332 5.73 -2.01 4.91
N GLY A 333 5.55 -0.94 5.68
CA GLY A 333 4.26 -0.28 5.90
C GLY A 333 3.86 0.66 4.75
N ALA A 334 2.59 1.08 4.75
CA ALA A 334 2.08 2.04 3.78
C ALA A 334 2.66 3.46 3.99
N ASP A 335 3.17 3.75 5.18
CA ASP A 335 3.63 5.09 5.59
C ASP A 335 4.78 5.63 4.72
N ILE A 336 5.61 4.73 4.18
CA ILE A 336 6.70 5.08 3.25
C ILE A 336 6.13 5.76 2.01
N CYS A 337 5.03 5.21 1.49
CA CYS A 337 4.35 5.68 0.30
C CYS A 337 3.44 6.88 0.65
N ALA A 338 2.90 6.91 1.88
CA ALA A 338 2.02 7.96 2.36
C ALA A 338 2.67 9.36 2.39
N GLN A 339 4.01 9.43 2.44
CA GLN A 339 4.75 10.68 2.31
C GLN A 339 4.40 11.48 1.04
N CYS A 340 3.93 10.80 -0.02
CA CYS A 340 3.51 11.43 -1.28
C CYS A 340 2.11 11.01 -1.73
N HIS A 341 1.70 9.76 -1.47
CA HIS A 341 0.46 9.18 -1.97
C HIS A 341 -0.74 9.27 -1.00
N ASP A 342 -0.59 9.99 0.10
CA ASP A 342 -1.67 10.32 1.05
C ASP A 342 -1.90 11.84 1.11
N HIS A 343 -2.26 12.44 -0.03
CA HIS A 343 -2.33 13.89 -0.17
C HIS A 343 -3.71 14.26 -0.74
N PRO A 344 -4.74 14.42 0.12
CA PRO A 344 -6.11 14.74 -0.30
C PRO A 344 -6.26 16.24 -0.66
N PRO A 345 -7.22 16.60 -1.52
CA PRO A 345 -8.17 15.71 -2.20
C PRO A 345 -7.59 14.98 -3.42
N GLU A 346 -6.28 15.13 -3.69
CA GLU A 346 -5.67 14.62 -4.92
C GLU A 346 -5.49 13.10 -4.93
N TYR A 347 -5.12 12.54 -3.79
CA TYR A 347 -4.82 11.11 -3.65
C TYR A 347 -5.58 10.52 -2.46
N HIS A 348 -6.42 9.53 -2.76
CA HIS A 348 -7.12 8.72 -1.75
C HIS A 348 -6.60 7.28 -1.69
N THR A 349 -5.52 6.94 -2.39
CA THR A 349 -5.00 5.56 -2.48
C THR A 349 -4.60 5.02 -1.12
N VAL A 350 -3.86 5.79 -0.31
CA VAL A 350 -3.45 5.36 1.04
C VAL A 350 -4.64 5.30 1.98
N GLU A 351 -5.58 6.26 1.88
CA GLU A 351 -6.82 6.23 2.65
C GLU A 351 -7.66 4.98 2.34
N ASP A 352 -7.80 4.62 1.07
CA ASP A 352 -8.47 3.39 0.63
C ASP A 352 -7.75 2.14 1.15
N GLY A 353 -6.41 2.14 1.10
CA GLY A 353 -5.56 1.10 1.67
C GLY A 353 -5.82 0.91 3.17
N ARG A 354 -5.74 1.99 3.96
CA ARG A 354 -5.94 1.97 5.42
C ARG A 354 -7.34 1.48 5.82
N ARG A 355 -8.33 1.58 4.92
CA ARG A 355 -9.69 1.04 5.11
C ARG A 355 -9.79 -0.47 4.84
N ASN A 356 -8.81 -1.07 4.18
CA ASN A 356 -8.77 -2.51 3.92
C ASN A 356 -8.37 -3.27 5.20
N ARG A 357 -8.84 -4.52 5.36
CA ARG A 357 -8.48 -5.33 6.53
C ARG A 357 -7.09 -5.98 6.40
N MET A 358 -6.49 -5.95 5.22
CA MET A 358 -5.20 -6.60 4.95
C MET A 358 -4.03 -5.77 5.50
N GLU A 359 -4.18 -4.44 5.56
CA GLU A 359 -3.21 -3.48 6.09
C GLU A 359 -3.23 -3.45 7.62
N GLN A 360 -4.33 -3.89 8.24
CA GLN A 360 -4.44 -4.01 9.69
C GLN A 360 -3.58 -5.18 10.18
N THR A 361 -2.56 -4.89 10.99
CA THR A 361 -1.75 -5.90 11.67
C THR A 361 -2.63 -6.68 12.64
N GLN A 362 -2.84 -7.98 12.38
CA GLN A 362 -3.35 -8.87 13.41
C GLN A 362 -2.21 -9.17 14.38
N HIS A 363 -2.00 -8.29 15.35
CA HIS A 363 -1.18 -8.62 16.50
C HIS A 363 -1.81 -9.84 17.20
N ARG A 364 -1.07 -10.95 17.20
CA ARG A 364 -1.33 -12.15 18.04
C ARG A 364 -2.77 -12.68 17.94
N LEU A 365 -2.96 -13.73 17.14
CA LEU A 365 -3.93 -14.76 17.52
C LEU A 365 -3.38 -15.41 18.80
N ASP A 366 -3.92 -14.99 19.94
CA ASP A 366 -3.82 -15.66 21.24
C ASP A 366 -2.41 -15.96 21.78
N GLY A 367 -1.44 -15.08 21.49
CA GLY A 367 -0.09 -15.17 22.04
C GLY A 367 0.82 -16.22 21.38
N THR A 368 0.36 -16.91 20.33
CA THR A 368 1.18 -17.83 19.54
C THR A 368 1.74 -17.14 18.29
N ASP A 369 2.99 -17.44 17.94
CA ASP A 369 3.59 -16.94 16.70
C ASP A 369 2.92 -17.65 15.52
N PRO A 370 2.18 -16.95 14.65
CA PRO A 370 1.60 -17.58 13.48
C PRO A 370 2.76 -18.15 12.64
N GLY A 371 2.71 -19.44 12.33
CA GLY A 371 3.75 -20.12 11.55
C GLY A 371 4.04 -19.40 10.22
N LEU A 372 5.20 -19.69 9.63
CA LEU A 372 5.68 -19.05 8.39
C LEU A 372 4.65 -19.02 7.24
N VAL A 373 3.74 -20.00 7.22
CA VAL A 373 2.66 -20.11 6.23
C VAL A 373 1.66 -18.95 6.33
N CYS A 374 1.20 -18.62 7.54
CA CYS A 374 0.23 -17.53 7.73
C CYS A 374 0.87 -16.17 7.46
N LYS A 375 2.13 -16.00 7.87
CA LYS A 375 2.93 -14.80 7.58
C LYS A 375 3.10 -14.56 6.09
N GLY A 376 3.07 -15.62 5.28
CA GLY A 376 3.06 -15.52 3.82
C GLY A 376 1.91 -14.67 3.26
N CYS A 377 0.75 -14.62 3.91
CA CYS A 377 -0.41 -13.87 3.41
C CYS A 377 -0.84 -12.70 4.30
N HIS A 378 -0.43 -12.69 5.58
CA HIS A 378 -0.91 -11.73 6.59
C HIS A 378 0.16 -10.75 7.09
N GLU A 379 1.42 -10.91 6.67
CA GLU A 379 2.51 -10.01 7.06
C GLU A 379 3.30 -9.60 5.81
N ALA A 380 3.52 -8.30 5.60
CA ALA A 380 4.23 -7.83 4.40
C ALA A 380 5.64 -8.44 4.26
N LYS A 381 6.41 -8.51 5.37
CA LYS A 381 7.74 -9.14 5.38
C LYS A 381 7.65 -10.64 5.05
N GLY A 382 6.70 -11.35 5.66
CA GLY A 382 6.48 -12.78 5.42
C GLY A 382 6.11 -13.08 3.97
N TRP A 383 5.21 -12.29 3.38
CA TRP A 383 4.87 -12.35 1.97
C TRP A 383 6.08 -12.16 1.06
N LEU A 384 6.86 -11.10 1.27
CA LEU A 384 8.05 -10.82 0.44
C LEU A 384 9.11 -11.92 0.56
N LYS A 385 9.27 -12.51 1.76
CA LYS A 385 10.12 -13.68 1.98
C LYS A 385 9.61 -14.89 1.19
N SER A 386 8.29 -15.10 1.14
CA SER A 386 7.67 -16.19 0.36
C SER A 386 7.90 -16.06 -1.16
N LEU A 387 8.09 -14.84 -1.68
CA LEU A 387 8.39 -14.60 -3.10
C LEU A 387 9.84 -14.97 -3.47
N ARG A 388 10.79 -14.81 -2.55
CA ARG A 388 12.23 -15.01 -2.79
C ARG A 388 12.71 -16.46 -2.58
N GLY A 389 11.83 -17.34 -2.11
CA GLY A 389 12.21 -18.68 -1.65
C GLY A 389 12.73 -18.66 -0.21
N HIS A 390 12.45 -19.73 0.55
CA HIS A 390 12.80 -19.84 1.97
C HIS A 390 14.31 -19.83 2.28
N ASP A 391 15.16 -19.98 1.26
CA ASP A 391 16.62 -20.13 1.40
C ASP A 391 17.41 -18.81 1.37
N SER A 392 16.78 -17.63 1.24
CA SER A 392 17.48 -16.37 1.52
C SER A 392 17.60 -16.16 3.04
N LEU A 393 18.50 -16.92 3.67
CA LEU A 393 18.76 -16.94 5.10
C LEU A 393 19.52 -15.72 5.65
N SER A 394 19.71 -14.66 4.86
CA SER A 394 20.04 -13.36 5.46
C SER A 394 18.75 -12.73 5.97
N GLU A 395 18.33 -13.10 7.19
CA GLU A 395 17.53 -12.19 8.00
C GLU A 395 18.24 -10.83 7.94
N PRO A 396 17.59 -9.74 7.48
CA PRO A 396 18.13 -8.41 7.71
C PRO A 396 18.46 -8.33 9.20
N ALA A 397 19.64 -7.82 9.54
CA ALA A 397 20.04 -7.60 10.93
C ALA A 397 18.84 -7.05 11.71
N VAL A 398 18.65 -7.49 12.96
CA VAL A 398 17.51 -7.07 13.81
C VAL A 398 17.36 -5.52 13.85
N GLU A 399 18.46 -4.80 13.63
CA GLU A 399 18.56 -3.35 13.46
C GLU A 399 17.87 -2.76 12.20
N LEU A 400 17.38 -3.61 11.28
CA LEU A 400 16.77 -3.25 9.98
C LEU A 400 15.26 -3.56 9.89
N GLN A 401 14.61 -3.99 10.98
CA GLN A 401 13.23 -4.49 10.94
C GLN A 401 12.25 -3.50 11.57
N THR A 402 11.22 -3.07 10.83
CA THR A 402 10.13 -2.28 11.41
C THR A 402 9.28 -3.21 12.26
N GLY A 403 8.43 -2.64 13.13
CA GLY A 403 7.31 -3.39 13.68
C GLY A 403 6.52 -4.14 12.58
N MET A 404 5.86 -5.23 12.97
CA MET A 404 5.03 -6.02 12.06
C MET A 404 4.08 -5.10 11.28
N ALA A 405 4.02 -5.26 9.96
CA ALA A 405 3.07 -4.57 9.10
C ALA A 405 2.17 -5.61 8.43
N GLY A 406 0.87 -5.31 8.34
CA GLY A 406 -0.04 -6.06 7.48
C GLY A 406 0.38 -5.93 6.02
N ILE A 407 -0.37 -6.55 5.11
CA ILE A 407 -0.14 -6.38 3.68
C ILE A 407 -0.37 -4.91 3.30
N ALA A 408 0.69 -4.25 2.82
CA ALA A 408 0.68 -2.84 2.45
C ALA A 408 1.18 -2.64 1.01
N CYS A 409 1.36 -1.38 0.59
CA CYS A 409 1.79 -1.00 -0.76
C CYS A 409 2.98 -1.84 -1.30
N PRO A 410 4.11 -2.01 -0.56
CA PRO A 410 5.25 -2.76 -1.08
C PRO A 410 5.00 -4.27 -1.16
N SER A 411 3.92 -4.81 -0.58
CA SER A 411 3.53 -6.22 -0.77
C SER A 411 3.00 -6.45 -2.17
N CYS A 412 2.25 -5.50 -2.71
CA CYS A 412 1.63 -5.60 -4.03
C CYS A 412 2.52 -5.00 -5.13
N HIS A 413 3.21 -3.90 -4.83
CA HIS A 413 4.01 -3.15 -5.78
C HIS A 413 5.53 -3.35 -5.58
N ALA A 414 6.25 -3.60 -6.67
CA ALA A 414 7.70 -3.62 -6.72
C ALA A 414 8.25 -2.21 -6.95
N THR A 415 8.86 -1.62 -5.92
CA THR A 415 9.42 -0.26 -5.96
C THR A 415 10.61 -0.14 -6.91
N HIS A 416 11.27 -1.25 -7.24
CA HIS A 416 12.47 -1.30 -8.07
C HIS A 416 12.28 -2.13 -9.34
N GLU A 417 11.07 -2.48 -9.74
CA GLU A 417 10.84 -3.30 -10.95
C GLU A 417 9.56 -2.84 -11.67
N LYS A 418 9.43 -3.20 -12.95
CA LYS A 418 8.26 -2.83 -13.78
C LYS A 418 7.80 -3.99 -14.66
N ASP A 419 8.09 -5.22 -14.24
CA ASP A 419 7.88 -6.41 -15.06
C ASP A 419 6.38 -6.68 -15.25
N CYS A 420 5.56 -6.34 -14.24
CA CYS A 420 4.11 -6.26 -14.38
C CYS A 420 3.64 -4.81 -14.49
N ASN A 421 2.55 -4.61 -15.24
CA ASN A 421 1.88 -3.31 -15.36
C ASN A 421 1.56 -2.73 -13.98
N ARG A 422 1.73 -1.41 -13.82
CA ARG A 422 1.63 -0.66 -12.54
C ARG A 422 2.60 -1.16 -11.47
N GLN A 423 3.74 -1.72 -11.88
CA GLN A 423 4.78 -2.25 -11.00
C GLN A 423 4.25 -3.29 -10.02
N LEU A 424 3.29 -4.13 -10.40
CA LEU A 424 2.84 -5.21 -9.54
C LEU A 424 3.94 -6.28 -9.40
N ARG A 425 3.97 -7.01 -8.28
CA ARG A 425 4.95 -8.09 -8.07
C ARG A 425 4.61 -9.37 -8.80
N LEU A 426 3.33 -9.61 -9.05
CA LEU A 426 2.83 -10.83 -9.68
C LEU A 426 1.79 -10.48 -10.73
N CYS A 427 1.91 -11.10 -11.89
CA CYS A 427 0.94 -11.05 -12.97
C CYS A 427 1.09 -12.27 -13.89
N GLY A 428 0.08 -12.53 -14.72
CA GLY A 428 0.09 -13.59 -15.73
C GLY A 428 -0.53 -14.89 -15.23
N TYR A 429 0.09 -16.00 -15.60
CA TYR A 429 -0.50 -17.33 -15.43
C TYR A 429 -0.31 -17.90 -14.02
N ILE A 430 -1.36 -18.57 -13.54
CA ILE A 430 -1.34 -19.45 -12.37
C ILE A 430 -1.46 -20.89 -12.87
N GLU A 431 -0.61 -21.79 -12.37
CA GLU A 431 -0.67 -23.21 -12.67
C GLU A 431 -1.02 -23.99 -11.40
N VAL A 432 -2.05 -24.82 -11.49
CA VAL A 432 -2.43 -25.78 -10.46
C VAL A 432 -2.65 -27.15 -11.13
N PRO A 433 -2.62 -28.27 -10.39
CA PRO A 433 -2.77 -29.59 -10.99
C PRO A 433 -4.00 -29.71 -11.92
N GLY A 434 -3.79 -29.78 -13.23
CA GLY A 434 -4.87 -29.88 -14.22
C GLY A 434 -5.58 -28.57 -14.59
N LEU A 435 -5.03 -27.40 -14.23
CA LEU A 435 -5.50 -26.10 -14.73
C LEU A 435 -4.34 -25.11 -14.88
N THR A 436 -4.17 -24.58 -16.08
CA THR A 436 -3.40 -23.35 -16.33
C THR A 436 -4.39 -22.22 -16.53
N PHE A 437 -4.30 -21.18 -15.72
CA PHE A 437 -5.24 -20.07 -15.67
C PHE A 437 -4.54 -18.74 -15.94
N GLU A 438 -4.97 -18.01 -16.97
CA GLU A 438 -4.43 -16.67 -17.21
C GLU A 438 -5.09 -15.65 -16.30
N ALA A 439 -4.42 -15.31 -15.20
CA ALA A 439 -4.98 -14.45 -14.17
C ALA A 439 -4.69 -12.96 -14.42
N GLY A 440 -3.80 -12.63 -15.37
CA GLY A 440 -3.33 -11.26 -15.57
C GLY A 440 -2.86 -10.65 -14.25
N GLN A 441 -3.26 -9.42 -13.94
CA GLN A 441 -2.94 -8.79 -12.65
C GLN A 441 -3.60 -9.48 -11.42
N GLY A 442 -4.65 -10.28 -11.63
CA GLY A 442 -5.31 -11.07 -10.58
C GLY A 442 -4.44 -12.19 -10.01
N ALA A 443 -3.33 -12.56 -10.67
CA ALA A 443 -2.37 -13.52 -10.14
C ALA A 443 -1.87 -13.14 -8.74
N LEU A 444 -1.70 -11.83 -8.50
CA LEU A 444 -1.33 -11.29 -7.19
C LEU A 444 -2.38 -11.60 -6.12
N CYS A 445 -3.67 -11.46 -6.45
CA CYS A 445 -4.76 -11.73 -5.51
C CYS A 445 -4.84 -13.22 -5.19
N ILE A 446 -4.75 -14.07 -6.22
CA ILE A 446 -4.85 -15.54 -6.11
C ILE A 446 -3.73 -16.11 -5.25
N ALA A 447 -2.54 -15.47 -5.23
CA ALA A 447 -1.43 -15.94 -4.44
C ALA A 447 -1.70 -16.01 -2.92
N CYS A 448 -2.67 -15.22 -2.43
CA CYS A 448 -3.17 -15.30 -1.04
C CYS A 448 -4.61 -15.86 -0.97
N HIS A 449 -5.45 -15.56 -1.96
CA HIS A 449 -6.87 -15.92 -1.98
C HIS A 449 -7.14 -17.26 -2.66
N ASN A 450 -6.51 -18.31 -2.12
CA ASN A 450 -6.70 -19.68 -2.55
C ASN A 450 -6.56 -20.64 -1.34
N GLY A 451 -7.21 -21.80 -1.45
CA GLY A 451 -6.98 -22.97 -0.59
C GLY A 451 -6.31 -24.15 -1.31
N GLU A 452 -5.48 -23.92 -2.33
CA GLU A 452 -4.80 -25.00 -3.06
C GLU A 452 -3.52 -25.39 -2.30
N SER A 453 -3.20 -26.68 -2.24
CA SER A 453 -1.97 -27.15 -1.58
C SER A 453 -0.70 -26.94 -2.43
N ASP A 454 -0.85 -26.84 -3.76
CA ASP A 454 0.26 -26.87 -4.73
C ASP A 454 0.04 -25.88 -5.90
N ILE A 455 0.13 -24.58 -5.63
CA ILE A 455 0.15 -23.57 -6.70
C ILE A 455 1.57 -23.44 -7.27
N PHE A 456 1.74 -23.84 -8.53
CA PHE A 456 2.92 -23.54 -9.32
C PHE A 456 2.75 -22.19 -10.02
N ARG A 457 3.73 -21.30 -9.87
CA ARG A 457 3.69 -19.96 -10.47
C ARG A 457 4.32 -20.05 -11.87
N GLY A 458 3.58 -19.61 -12.90
CA GLY A 458 3.89 -19.83 -14.32
C GLY A 458 5.15 -19.12 -14.89
N PRO A 459 5.41 -19.27 -16.20
CA PRO A 459 6.74 -19.24 -16.83
C PRO A 459 7.42 -17.88 -17.05
N LEU A 460 6.84 -16.76 -16.57
CA LEU A 460 7.55 -15.47 -16.51
C LEU A 460 8.40 -15.31 -15.23
N LEU A 461 8.46 -16.36 -14.39
CA LEU A 461 9.32 -16.45 -13.22
C LEU A 461 10.36 -17.57 -13.38
N ARG A 462 11.50 -17.31 -14.05
CA ARG A 462 12.78 -18.05 -13.86
C ARG A 462 13.95 -17.09 -14.13
N PRO A 463 15.02 -17.11 -13.30
CA PRO A 463 15.88 -18.30 -13.20
C PRO A 463 15.98 -18.88 -11.78
N PHE A 464 16.06 -20.21 -11.72
CA PHE A 464 16.69 -20.97 -10.64
C PHE A 464 16.02 -20.93 -9.25
N LEU A 465 15.05 -21.84 -9.04
CA LEU A 465 14.93 -22.53 -7.75
C LEU A 465 15.72 -23.84 -7.87
N PRO A 466 17.01 -23.89 -7.49
CA PRO A 466 17.72 -25.16 -7.33
C PRO A 466 17.16 -25.85 -6.09
N GLY A 467 16.52 -27.00 -6.29
CA GLY A 467 16.19 -27.92 -5.22
C GLY A 467 14.96 -27.52 -4.39
N LEU A 468 13.79 -27.96 -4.82
CA LEU A 468 12.99 -28.71 -3.85
C LEU A 468 13.85 -29.91 -3.45
N PRO A 469 14.18 -30.12 -2.17
CA PRO A 469 14.65 -31.43 -1.74
C PRO A 469 13.65 -32.46 -2.25
N LYS A 470 14.15 -33.51 -2.92
CA LYS A 470 13.40 -34.76 -3.10
C LYS A 470 13.14 -35.32 -1.70
N GLY A 471 12.08 -34.85 -1.05
CA GLY A 471 11.77 -35.13 0.33
C GLY A 471 10.56 -34.31 0.72
N GLY A 472 9.38 -34.85 0.45
CA GLY A 472 8.12 -34.16 0.63
C GLY A 472 7.94 -33.66 2.06
N ARG A 473 7.63 -32.37 2.22
CA ARG A 473 6.91 -31.87 3.38
C ARG A 473 5.92 -30.78 3.00
N LYS A 474 4.65 -31.16 3.15
CA LYS A 474 3.51 -30.46 3.77
C LYS A 474 3.12 -29.08 3.19
N GLY A 475 2.10 -29.11 2.33
CA GLY A 475 1.17 -27.98 2.16
C GLY A 475 0.45 -27.64 3.47
N HIS A 476 -0.41 -26.62 3.43
CA HIS A 476 -1.15 -26.07 4.59
C HIS A 476 -1.53 -27.14 5.64
N GLY A 477 -0.93 -27.02 6.85
CA GLY A 477 -1.06 -28.00 7.95
C GLY A 477 0.26 -28.61 8.46
N GLY A 478 1.35 -27.83 8.51
CA GLY A 478 2.68 -28.31 8.89
C GLY A 478 2.92 -28.56 10.39
N GLY A 479 2.16 -29.48 11.00
CA GLY A 479 2.62 -30.25 12.17
C GLY A 479 3.57 -31.37 11.73
N SER A 480 4.36 -31.96 12.64
CA SER A 480 5.38 -32.99 12.36
C SER A 480 4.80 -34.30 11.77
N GLU A 481 5.69 -35.16 11.27
CA GLU A 481 5.42 -36.45 10.61
C GLU A 481 4.65 -37.45 11.49
N SER A 482 3.32 -37.36 11.47
CA SER A 482 2.39 -38.48 11.70
C SER A 482 0.98 -38.23 11.17
N ASP A 483 0.59 -36.98 10.94
CA ASP A 483 -0.74 -36.68 10.44
C ASP A 483 -0.74 -36.59 8.91
N ALA A 484 -1.40 -37.57 8.29
CA ALA A 484 -2.00 -37.39 6.98
C ALA A 484 -2.69 -36.02 6.96
N THR A 485 -2.46 -35.25 5.90
CA THR A 485 -3.20 -34.03 5.53
C THR A 485 -4.59 -34.04 6.17
N HIS A 486 -4.86 -33.11 7.09
CA HIS A 486 -6.16 -33.02 7.75
C HIS A 486 -7.25 -32.85 6.69
N ALA A 487 -7.85 -33.97 6.28
CA ALA A 487 -8.93 -34.04 5.30
C ALA A 487 -10.21 -33.40 5.85
N ASP A 488 -10.14 -32.66 6.95
CA ASP A 488 -11.18 -32.03 7.72
C ASP A 488 -10.89 -30.55 8.04
N ALA A 489 -9.80 -29.97 7.50
CA ALA A 489 -9.55 -28.55 7.55
C ALA A 489 -10.68 -27.75 6.87
N ALA A 490 -11.20 -26.74 7.57
CA ALA A 490 -12.22 -25.84 7.10
C ALA A 490 -11.66 -24.96 5.95
N PRO A 491 -12.44 -24.72 4.88
CA PRO A 491 -11.96 -23.94 3.73
C PRO A 491 -11.57 -22.53 4.16
N HIS A 492 -10.39 -22.04 3.79
CA HIS A 492 -9.93 -20.68 4.06
C HIS A 492 -9.62 -19.98 2.73
N ALA A 493 -10.00 -18.70 2.62
CA ALA A 493 -9.86 -17.89 1.41
C ALA A 493 -10.16 -18.64 0.08
N PRO A 494 -11.34 -19.29 -0.07
CA PRO A 494 -11.59 -20.23 -1.16
C PRO A 494 -11.98 -19.54 -2.49
N GLN A 495 -11.64 -18.26 -2.67
CA GLN A 495 -12.12 -17.47 -3.80
C GLN A 495 -11.65 -18.06 -5.14
N PHE A 496 -10.39 -18.47 -5.24
CA PHE A 496 -9.89 -19.12 -6.45
C PHE A 496 -10.58 -20.47 -6.71
N GLN A 497 -10.83 -21.29 -5.68
CA GLN A 497 -11.54 -22.56 -5.82
C GLN A 497 -12.98 -22.40 -6.29
N VAL A 498 -13.71 -21.43 -5.72
CA VAL A 498 -15.09 -21.15 -6.13
C VAL A 498 -15.09 -20.61 -7.55
N MET A 499 -14.27 -19.60 -7.85
CA MET A 499 -14.18 -19.00 -9.19
C MET A 499 -13.89 -20.04 -10.28
N THR A 500 -12.98 -20.99 -9.99
CA THR A 500 -12.61 -22.07 -10.94
C THR A 500 -13.52 -23.30 -10.87
N GLY A 501 -14.39 -23.40 -9.86
CA GLY A 501 -15.26 -24.54 -9.62
C GLY A 501 -14.50 -25.84 -9.27
N ARG A 502 -13.33 -25.71 -8.65
CA ARG A 502 -12.40 -26.83 -8.38
C ARG A 502 -12.34 -27.27 -6.92
N GLY A 503 -12.95 -26.52 -6.01
CA GLY A 503 -13.10 -26.95 -4.62
C GLY A 503 -14.36 -27.78 -4.41
N GLY A 504 -14.89 -27.74 -3.19
CA GLY A 504 -16.14 -28.42 -2.85
C GLY A 504 -15.94 -29.91 -2.60
N ARG A 505 -16.84 -30.49 -1.82
CA ARG A 505 -16.97 -31.92 -1.62
C ARG A 505 -18.31 -32.33 -2.16
N PHE A 506 -18.38 -32.86 -3.38
CA PHE A 506 -19.62 -33.43 -3.89
C PHE A 506 -19.97 -34.68 -3.08
N LEU A 507 -21.17 -34.69 -2.50
CA LEU A 507 -21.64 -35.80 -1.66
C LEU A 507 -22.16 -36.96 -2.52
N THR A 508 -22.59 -36.66 -3.74
CA THR A 508 -22.89 -37.63 -4.80
C THR A 508 -22.34 -37.09 -6.11
N MET A 509 -21.49 -37.85 -6.79
CA MET A 509 -20.93 -37.45 -8.08
C MET A 509 -22.07 -37.32 -9.11
N PRO A 510 -22.22 -36.16 -9.79
CA PRO A 510 -23.16 -36.03 -10.87
C PRO A 510 -22.80 -36.99 -12.03
N GLU A 511 -23.80 -37.62 -12.67
CA GLU A 511 -23.61 -38.53 -13.82
C GLU A 511 -22.88 -37.87 -15.01
N ARG A 512 -22.94 -36.54 -15.12
CA ARG A 512 -22.14 -35.73 -16.04
C ARG A 512 -21.62 -34.50 -15.31
N PHE A 513 -20.41 -34.59 -14.75
CA PHE A 513 -19.57 -33.40 -14.61
C PHE A 513 -18.66 -33.39 -15.84
N THR A 514 -19.09 -32.70 -16.90
CA THR A 514 -18.22 -32.50 -18.07
C THR A 514 -16.93 -31.86 -17.58
N ALA A 515 -15.80 -32.55 -17.80
CA ALA A 515 -14.49 -32.00 -17.55
C ALA A 515 -14.39 -30.60 -18.20
N ASN A 516 -13.96 -29.62 -17.41
CA ASN A 516 -13.83 -28.19 -17.75
C ASN A 516 -15.13 -27.42 -18.01
N PRO A 517 -15.94 -27.11 -16.97
CA PRO A 517 -16.83 -25.97 -17.06
C PRO A 517 -15.99 -24.69 -17.10
N VAL A 518 -15.88 -24.13 -18.29
CA VAL A 518 -15.38 -22.77 -18.54
C VAL A 518 -16.37 -21.81 -17.86
N TRP A 519 -15.99 -21.19 -16.74
CA TRP A 519 -16.89 -20.31 -16.00
C TRP A 519 -16.78 -18.86 -16.48
N PRO A 520 -17.88 -18.15 -16.80
CA PRO A 520 -17.83 -16.83 -17.44
C PRO A 520 -16.95 -15.80 -16.71
N HIS A 521 -17.00 -15.76 -15.37
CA HIS A 521 -16.22 -14.79 -14.60
C HIS A 521 -14.72 -15.12 -14.49
N MET A 522 -14.29 -16.34 -14.84
CA MET A 522 -12.86 -16.63 -15.01
C MET A 522 -12.25 -15.85 -16.18
N TRP A 523 -13.05 -15.46 -17.16
CA TRP A 523 -12.60 -14.76 -18.38
C TRP A 523 -12.68 -13.25 -18.28
N VAL A 524 -13.04 -12.72 -17.12
CA VAL A 524 -12.88 -11.30 -16.85
C VAL A 524 -11.40 -10.96 -17.00
N GLN A 525 -11.09 -9.96 -17.82
CA GLN A 525 -9.72 -9.54 -18.04
C GLN A 525 -9.07 -9.13 -16.71
N ASN A 526 -7.85 -9.62 -16.46
CA ASN A 526 -7.16 -9.48 -15.16
C ASN A 526 -7.88 -10.13 -13.96
N SER A 527 -8.82 -11.04 -14.21
CA SER A 527 -9.49 -11.85 -13.19
C SER A 527 -10.03 -10.99 -12.05
N CYS A 528 -9.57 -11.20 -10.81
CA CYS A 528 -9.99 -10.47 -9.62
C CYS A 528 -9.96 -8.95 -9.78
N VAL A 529 -8.89 -8.41 -10.40
CA VAL A 529 -8.70 -6.97 -10.56
C VAL A 529 -9.77 -6.36 -11.47
N GLY A 530 -10.22 -7.10 -12.49
CA GLY A 530 -11.25 -6.61 -13.42
C GLY A 530 -12.60 -6.33 -12.74
N CYS A 531 -12.89 -7.00 -11.61
CA CYS A 531 -14.09 -6.73 -10.81
C CYS A 531 -13.80 -5.84 -9.60
N HIS A 532 -12.73 -6.11 -8.86
CA HIS A 532 -12.51 -5.51 -7.54
C HIS A 532 -11.79 -4.15 -7.58
N TYR A 533 -11.11 -3.81 -8.67
CA TYR A 533 -10.34 -2.58 -8.76
C TYR A 533 -10.92 -1.65 -9.84
N ARG A 534 -11.21 -0.41 -9.45
CA ARG A 534 -11.59 0.65 -10.38
C ARG A 534 -10.92 1.95 -9.96
N ALA A 535 -10.04 2.48 -10.81
CA ALA A 535 -9.30 3.70 -10.50
C ALA A 535 -10.21 4.93 -10.31
N THR A 536 -11.39 4.96 -10.95
CA THR A 536 -12.33 6.10 -10.85
C THR A 536 -13.11 6.13 -9.53
N SER A 537 -13.11 5.06 -8.74
CA SER A 537 -13.85 5.01 -7.47
C SER A 537 -12.96 5.21 -6.23
N THR A 538 -11.69 5.57 -6.42
CA THR A 538 -10.77 5.89 -5.32
C THR A 538 -11.34 7.02 -4.46
N GLY A 539 -11.41 6.80 -3.14
CA GLY A 539 -12.03 7.72 -2.17
C GLY A 539 -13.54 7.55 -1.96
N GLN A 540 -14.24 6.72 -2.75
CA GLN A 540 -15.71 6.55 -2.67
C GLN A 540 -16.16 5.43 -1.71
N GLY A 541 -15.25 4.84 -0.94
CA GLY A 541 -15.54 3.78 0.04
C GLY A 541 -15.83 2.39 -0.56
N THR A 542 -15.91 2.30 -1.89
CA THR A 542 -16.01 1.07 -2.71
C THR A 542 -15.10 1.19 -3.94
N GLY A 543 -14.65 0.06 -4.48
CA GLY A 543 -13.62 -0.06 -5.51
C GLY A 543 -12.29 0.58 -5.09
N GLY A 544 -11.54 1.19 -6.02
CA GLY A 544 -10.22 1.73 -5.73
C GLY A 544 -9.30 0.73 -5.03
N HIS A 545 -8.50 1.19 -4.06
CA HIS A 545 -7.66 0.31 -3.22
C HIS A 545 -8.39 -0.23 -1.99
N THR A 546 -9.71 0.01 -1.88
CA THR A 546 -10.54 -0.72 -0.90
C THR A 546 -10.82 -2.15 -1.37
N PHE A 547 -10.77 -2.37 -2.69
CA PHE A 547 -11.14 -3.62 -3.38
C PHE A 547 -12.57 -4.10 -3.12
N ARG A 548 -13.42 -3.26 -2.53
CA ARG A 548 -14.76 -3.64 -2.10
C ARG A 548 -15.78 -3.36 -3.20
N LEU A 549 -16.61 -4.36 -3.48
CA LEU A 549 -17.79 -4.18 -4.34
C LEU A 549 -19.05 -3.76 -3.54
N ALA A 550 -18.95 -3.63 -2.22
CA ALA A 550 -20.03 -3.20 -1.34
C ALA A 550 -19.46 -2.52 -0.09
N PRO A 551 -20.20 -1.60 0.55
CA PRO A 551 -19.76 -0.93 1.78
C PRO A 551 -19.29 -1.90 2.88
N ALA A 552 -18.43 -1.41 3.77
CA ALA A 552 -17.98 -2.18 4.93
C ALA A 552 -19.15 -2.48 5.88
N SER A 553 -19.16 -3.66 6.49
CA SER A 553 -20.14 -4.00 7.54
C SER A 553 -19.73 -3.41 8.90
N VAL A 554 -20.71 -2.95 9.69
CA VAL A 554 -20.55 -2.59 11.12
C VAL A 554 -21.07 -3.72 12.04
N GLU A 555 -21.77 -4.72 11.49
CA GLU A 555 -22.46 -5.73 12.30
C GLU A 555 -21.54 -6.86 12.79
N PRO A 556 -21.72 -7.34 14.04
CA PRO A 556 -20.99 -8.47 14.57
C PRO A 556 -21.36 -9.75 13.81
N ALA A 557 -20.40 -10.65 13.62
CA ALA A 557 -20.67 -11.99 13.14
C ALA A 557 -21.80 -12.60 13.97
N SER A 558 -22.84 -13.16 13.33
CA SER A 558 -23.95 -13.77 14.04
C SER A 558 -23.40 -14.75 15.09
N LYS A 559 -23.80 -14.63 16.36
CA LYS A 559 -23.40 -15.56 17.44
C LYS A 559 -24.01 -16.97 17.30
N GLN A 560 -24.47 -17.33 16.10
CA GLN A 560 -25.14 -18.60 15.81
C GLN A 560 -24.15 -19.57 15.16
N CYS A 561 -24.33 -20.87 15.40
CA CYS A 561 -23.53 -21.95 14.83
C CYS A 561 -24.43 -22.90 14.00
N PRO A 562 -24.12 -23.14 12.71
CA PRO A 562 -23.19 -22.34 11.91
C PRO A 562 -23.71 -20.90 11.72
N PRO A 563 -22.81 -19.94 11.41
CA PRO A 563 -23.19 -18.54 11.20
C PRO A 563 -24.24 -18.43 10.10
N LYS A 564 -25.28 -17.62 10.31
CA LYS A 564 -26.27 -17.35 9.26
C LYS A 564 -25.62 -16.50 8.16
N PRO A 565 -25.83 -16.80 6.86
CA PRO A 565 -25.39 -15.89 5.80
C PRO A 565 -26.09 -14.53 5.96
N ASP A 566 -25.36 -13.46 5.69
CA ASP A 566 -25.90 -12.10 5.60
C ASP A 566 -25.26 -11.38 4.41
N TRP A 567 -25.99 -11.34 3.30
CA TRP A 567 -25.55 -10.68 2.08
C TRP A 567 -26.26 -9.36 1.78
N ALA A 568 -26.94 -8.76 2.77
CA ALA A 568 -27.69 -7.51 2.56
C ALA A 568 -26.86 -6.41 1.89
N ARG A 569 -25.58 -6.29 2.26
CA ARG A 569 -24.64 -5.31 1.64
C ARG A 569 -24.40 -5.57 0.14
N ILE A 570 -24.30 -6.83 -0.27
CA ILE A 570 -24.07 -7.20 -1.67
C ILE A 570 -25.36 -6.96 -2.45
N LYS A 571 -26.50 -7.35 -1.85
CA LYS A 571 -27.84 -7.14 -2.42
C LYS A 571 -28.18 -5.68 -2.66
N GLY A 572 -27.82 -4.83 -1.72
CA GLY A 572 -28.02 -3.37 -1.80
C GLY A 572 -26.93 -2.63 -2.58
N SER A 573 -25.85 -3.29 -3.00
CA SER A 573 -24.75 -2.60 -3.67
C SER A 573 -25.11 -2.21 -5.10
N ARG A 574 -24.85 -0.94 -5.43
CA ARG A 574 -24.98 -0.35 -6.76
C ARG A 574 -23.63 -0.11 -7.44
N ASP A 575 -22.52 -0.59 -6.86
CA ASP A 575 -21.18 -0.48 -7.47
C ASP A 575 -20.99 -1.52 -8.58
N THR A 576 -21.73 -1.34 -9.67
CA THR A 576 -21.80 -2.26 -10.82
C THR A 576 -20.93 -1.81 -11.99
N GLY A 577 -20.13 -0.76 -11.83
CA GLY A 577 -19.41 -0.13 -12.94
C GLY A 577 -18.44 -1.07 -13.67
N ASN A 578 -17.84 -2.00 -12.94
CA ASN A 578 -16.95 -3.02 -13.50
C ASN A 578 -17.69 -4.18 -14.19
N CYS A 579 -18.99 -4.33 -13.95
CA CYS A 579 -19.82 -5.35 -14.59
C CYS A 579 -20.29 -4.91 -15.99
N ALA A 580 -20.35 -3.59 -16.21
CA ALA A 580 -21.04 -3.00 -17.36
C ALA A 580 -20.42 -3.34 -18.71
N SER A 581 -19.11 -3.64 -18.76
CA SER A 581 -18.43 -4.06 -19.99
C SER A 581 -18.95 -5.38 -20.55
N CYS A 582 -19.50 -6.25 -19.70
CA CYS A 582 -19.99 -7.58 -20.09
C CYS A 582 -21.50 -7.72 -19.95
N HIS A 583 -22.10 -7.08 -18.95
CA HIS A 583 -23.53 -7.20 -18.63
C HIS A 583 -24.37 -6.01 -19.10
N GLY A 584 -23.77 -4.96 -19.62
CA GLY A 584 -24.44 -3.68 -19.82
C GLY A 584 -24.76 -2.97 -18.49
N PRO A 585 -25.53 -1.87 -18.52
CA PRO A 585 -25.93 -1.17 -17.31
C PRO A 585 -26.66 -2.10 -16.32
N LEU A 586 -26.15 -2.20 -15.10
CA LEU A 586 -26.79 -2.95 -14.02
C LEU A 586 -27.12 -2.00 -12.86
N GLU A 587 -28.29 -2.17 -12.27
CA GLU A 587 -28.73 -1.38 -11.12
C GLU A 587 -28.23 -1.94 -9.78
N SER A 588 -27.94 -3.24 -9.72
CA SER A 588 -27.48 -3.94 -8.52
C SER A 588 -26.56 -5.11 -8.87
N LEU A 589 -25.67 -5.48 -7.93
CA LEU A 589 -24.92 -6.74 -7.99
C LEU A 589 -25.82 -7.97 -7.86
N ASN A 590 -27.00 -7.81 -7.24
CA ASN A 590 -28.01 -8.85 -7.11
C ASN A 590 -28.96 -8.85 -8.30
N ARG A 591 -28.40 -9.12 -9.47
CA ARG A 591 -29.15 -9.21 -10.73
C ARG A 591 -30.21 -10.33 -10.65
N PRO A 592 -31.39 -10.16 -11.28
CA PRO A 592 -32.38 -11.22 -11.41
C PRO A 592 -31.77 -12.56 -11.84
N SER A 593 -32.14 -13.63 -11.15
CA SER A 593 -31.75 -15.00 -11.45
C SER A 593 -32.45 -15.49 -12.72
N LEU A 594 -32.01 -16.62 -13.26
CA LEU A 594 -32.66 -17.26 -14.42
C LEU A 594 -33.68 -18.32 -13.99
N GLY A 595 -34.00 -18.41 -12.71
CA GLY A 595 -34.91 -19.41 -12.17
C GLY A 595 -34.85 -19.47 -10.65
N ASP A 596 -35.88 -20.09 -10.10
CA ASP A 596 -36.06 -20.38 -8.68
C ASP A 596 -35.12 -21.53 -8.28
N TYR A 597 -33.92 -21.16 -7.83
CA TYR A 597 -32.86 -22.10 -7.52
C TYR A 597 -32.89 -22.60 -6.09
N ASP A 598 -33.54 -21.88 -5.17
CA ASP A 598 -33.79 -22.34 -3.80
C ASP A 598 -35.16 -23.04 -3.66
N GLY A 599 -36.01 -22.94 -4.67
CA GLY A 599 -37.28 -23.65 -4.76
C GLY A 599 -38.38 -23.04 -3.89
N ASN A 600 -38.29 -21.75 -3.56
CA ASN A 600 -39.24 -21.04 -2.70
C ASN A 600 -40.50 -20.56 -3.45
N GLY A 601 -40.58 -20.80 -4.76
CA GLY A 601 -41.68 -20.42 -5.63
C GLY A 601 -41.55 -19.03 -6.24
N ARG A 602 -40.39 -18.36 -6.09
CA ARG A 602 -40.11 -17.03 -6.63
C ARG A 602 -38.78 -17.03 -7.35
N VAL A 603 -38.72 -16.27 -8.45
CA VAL A 603 -37.45 -15.95 -9.13
C VAL A 603 -36.97 -14.62 -8.58
N GLU A 604 -35.92 -14.64 -7.77
CA GLU A 604 -35.37 -13.47 -7.08
C GLU A 604 -34.03 -13.04 -7.70
N GLY A 605 -33.22 -12.25 -6.99
CA GLY A 605 -31.87 -11.95 -7.42
C GLY A 605 -30.92 -13.13 -7.16
N LEU A 606 -29.85 -13.28 -7.95
CA LEU A 606 -28.87 -14.35 -7.79
C LEU A 606 -28.37 -14.54 -6.35
N VAL A 607 -28.11 -13.43 -5.64
CA VAL A 607 -27.60 -13.47 -4.27
C VAL A 607 -28.70 -13.91 -3.29
N ASP A 608 -29.97 -13.56 -3.55
CA ASP A 608 -31.11 -14.09 -2.77
C ASP A 608 -31.23 -15.60 -2.94
N GLU A 609 -31.18 -16.10 -4.18
CA GLU A 609 -31.25 -17.53 -4.48
C GLU A 609 -30.13 -18.34 -3.77
N VAL A 610 -28.90 -17.81 -3.78
CA VAL A 610 -27.76 -18.45 -3.10
C VAL A 610 -27.91 -18.36 -1.58
N GLU A 611 -28.43 -17.24 -1.05
CA GLU A 611 -28.74 -17.10 0.38
C GLU A 611 -29.81 -18.10 0.81
N GLY A 612 -30.87 -18.28 0.02
CA GLY A 612 -31.92 -19.27 0.23
C GLY A 612 -31.38 -20.70 0.28
N LEU A 613 -30.57 -21.09 -0.71
CA LEU A 613 -29.89 -22.40 -0.72
C LEU A 613 -28.98 -22.60 0.50
N MET A 614 -28.25 -21.57 0.92
CA MET A 614 -27.45 -21.62 2.14
C MET A 614 -28.32 -21.83 3.39
N LEU A 615 -29.47 -21.15 3.48
CA LEU A 615 -30.41 -21.32 4.60
C LEU A 615 -31.01 -22.73 4.63
N LEU A 616 -31.35 -23.32 3.47
CA LEU A 616 -31.83 -24.70 3.36
C LEU A 616 -30.76 -25.70 3.81
N LEU A 617 -29.52 -25.54 3.34
CA LEU A 617 -28.41 -26.40 3.78
C LEU A 617 -28.15 -26.25 5.29
N ARG A 618 -28.20 -25.02 5.82
CA ARG A 618 -28.07 -24.77 7.26
C ARG A 618 -29.18 -25.46 8.06
N GLU A 619 -30.43 -25.37 7.61
CA GLU A 619 -31.57 -26.04 8.24
C GLU A 619 -31.35 -27.56 8.29
N GLU A 620 -30.88 -28.14 7.20
CA GLU A 620 -30.62 -29.58 7.10
C GLU A 620 -29.44 -30.02 8.00
N LEU A 621 -28.38 -29.23 8.07
CA LEU A 621 -27.24 -29.47 8.97
C LEU A 621 -27.65 -29.36 10.45
N LEU A 622 -28.46 -28.36 10.82
CA LEU A 622 -28.98 -28.20 12.18
C LEU A 622 -29.92 -29.35 12.56
N ARG A 623 -30.75 -29.81 11.63
CA ARG A 623 -31.65 -30.95 11.85
C ARG A 623 -30.89 -32.21 12.22
N GLN A 624 -29.72 -32.46 11.60
CA GLN A 624 -28.94 -33.66 11.82
C GLN A 624 -27.88 -33.52 12.94
N MET A 625 -27.35 -32.31 13.19
CA MET A 625 -26.30 -32.05 14.21
C MET A 625 -26.80 -31.34 15.48
N LYS A 626 -28.11 -31.08 15.61
CA LYS A 626 -28.78 -30.33 16.70
C LYS A 626 -28.29 -28.88 16.85
N ASP A 627 -27.11 -28.71 17.46
CA ASP A 627 -26.47 -27.41 17.71
C ASP A 627 -25.63 -26.94 16.50
N GLY A 628 -25.51 -27.77 15.47
CA GLY A 628 -24.78 -27.45 14.24
C GLY A 628 -23.30 -27.74 14.36
N PHE A 629 -22.48 -26.83 13.84
CA PHE A 629 -21.03 -26.99 13.79
C PHE A 629 -20.30 -25.65 14.00
N VAL A 630 -19.05 -25.73 14.42
CA VAL A 630 -18.11 -24.60 14.55
C VAL A 630 -16.77 -24.94 13.92
N VAL A 631 -15.90 -23.93 13.76
CA VAL A 631 -14.52 -24.14 13.33
C VAL A 631 -13.61 -23.94 14.54
N GLU A 632 -12.93 -25.01 14.95
CA GLU A 632 -12.02 -25.06 16.10
C GLU A 632 -10.65 -25.52 15.61
N GLY A 633 -9.58 -24.74 15.85
CA GLY A 633 -8.23 -25.10 15.40
C GLY A 633 -8.16 -25.44 13.91
N GLU A 634 -8.83 -24.64 13.06
CA GLU A 634 -9.00 -24.84 11.62
C GLU A 634 -9.85 -26.05 11.19
N ARG A 635 -10.40 -26.85 12.10
CA ARG A 635 -11.21 -28.05 11.77
C ARG A 635 -12.70 -27.79 11.94
N ILE A 636 -13.52 -28.44 11.11
CA ILE A 636 -14.97 -28.43 11.28
C ILE A 636 -15.36 -29.47 12.34
N VAL A 637 -15.96 -29.01 13.43
CA VAL A 637 -16.33 -29.83 14.59
C VAL A 637 -17.79 -29.61 14.96
N VAL A 638 -18.42 -30.60 15.62
CA VAL A 638 -19.81 -30.48 16.08
C VAL A 638 -19.89 -29.43 17.18
N ALA A 639 -20.90 -28.56 17.10
CA ALA A 639 -21.14 -27.56 18.11
C ALA A 639 -21.84 -28.17 19.34
N GLY A 640 -21.59 -27.59 20.50
CA GLY A 640 -22.36 -27.79 21.73
C GLY A 640 -23.06 -26.50 22.17
N PRO A 641 -23.60 -26.48 23.40
CA PRO A 641 -24.29 -25.32 23.95
C PRO A 641 -23.45 -24.04 23.86
N GLY A 642 -24.06 -22.95 23.40
CA GLY A 642 -23.38 -21.66 23.25
C GLY A 642 -22.34 -21.60 22.13
N CYS A 643 -22.37 -22.53 21.18
CA CYS A 643 -21.41 -22.63 20.07
C CYS A 643 -19.97 -22.94 20.51
N ALA A 644 -19.79 -23.60 21.66
CA ALA A 644 -18.51 -24.21 22.00
C ALA A 644 -18.29 -25.50 21.18
N ALA A 645 -17.03 -25.88 20.94
CA ALA A 645 -16.73 -27.19 20.38
C ALA A 645 -17.23 -28.31 21.32
N ARG A 646 -18.03 -29.24 20.80
CA ARG A 646 -18.45 -30.41 21.56
C ARG A 646 -17.28 -31.37 21.69
N MET A 647 -17.00 -31.83 22.90
CA MET A 647 -15.93 -32.79 23.17
C MET A 647 -16.47 -34.22 23.19
N ASN A 648 -15.72 -35.14 22.59
CA ASN A 648 -16.01 -36.57 22.63
C ASN A 648 -15.56 -37.20 23.97
N GLY A 649 -15.81 -38.50 24.15
CA GLY A 649 -15.42 -39.24 25.38
C GLY A 649 -13.91 -39.32 25.65
N LYS A 650 -13.05 -38.87 24.72
CA LYS A 650 -11.59 -38.78 24.86
C LYS A 650 -11.12 -37.35 25.17
N GLY A 651 -12.03 -36.38 25.28
CA GLY A 651 -11.69 -34.97 25.49
C GLY A 651 -11.21 -34.25 24.24
N GLU A 652 -11.49 -34.78 23.05
CA GLU A 652 -11.13 -34.16 21.77
C GLU A 652 -12.39 -33.55 21.11
N PRO A 653 -12.25 -32.47 20.31
CA PRO A 653 -13.37 -31.95 19.53
C PRO A 653 -14.00 -33.02 18.63
N GLU A 654 -15.31 -33.17 18.73
CA GLU A 654 -16.05 -34.19 18.00
C GLU A 654 -16.18 -33.80 16.52
N ALA A 655 -15.73 -34.69 15.63
CA ALA A 655 -15.91 -34.52 14.19
C ALA A 655 -17.34 -34.91 13.77
N PRO A 656 -17.97 -34.18 12.84
CA PRO A 656 -19.25 -34.60 12.27
C PRO A 656 -19.12 -35.90 11.47
N ASP A 657 -20.23 -36.64 11.30
CA ASP A 657 -20.28 -37.79 10.40
C ASP A 657 -19.85 -37.41 8.98
N GLY A 658 -19.20 -38.32 8.26
CA GLY A 658 -18.50 -38.00 7.01
C GLY A 658 -19.34 -37.27 5.95
N MET A 659 -20.65 -37.53 5.84
CA MET A 659 -21.52 -36.79 4.91
C MET A 659 -21.87 -35.39 5.43
N LEU A 660 -22.14 -35.26 6.74
CA LEU A 660 -22.39 -33.99 7.41
C LEU A 660 -21.16 -33.09 7.39
N GLN A 661 -19.97 -33.67 7.58
CA GLN A 661 -18.71 -32.95 7.48
C GLN A 661 -18.52 -32.36 6.07
N LYS A 662 -18.85 -33.13 5.01
CA LYS A 662 -18.80 -32.61 3.64
C LYS A 662 -19.81 -31.49 3.39
N GLY A 663 -21.03 -31.63 3.90
CA GLY A 663 -22.06 -30.59 3.82
C GLY A 663 -21.65 -29.30 4.55
N ALA A 664 -21.15 -29.43 5.78
CA ALA A 664 -20.60 -28.32 6.55
C ALA A 664 -19.40 -27.66 5.87
N TRP A 665 -18.53 -28.45 5.23
CA TRP A 665 -17.39 -27.93 4.46
C TRP A 665 -17.87 -27.09 3.26
N ASN A 666 -18.85 -27.58 2.48
CA ASN A 666 -19.42 -26.83 1.36
C ASN A 666 -20.10 -25.53 1.83
N TYR A 667 -20.84 -25.59 2.94
CA TYR A 667 -21.44 -24.41 3.56
C TYR A 667 -20.37 -23.37 3.91
N MET A 668 -19.30 -23.78 4.59
CA MET A 668 -18.21 -22.88 4.95
C MET A 668 -17.46 -22.34 3.75
N MET A 669 -17.33 -23.13 2.67
CA MET A 669 -16.66 -22.69 1.45
C MET A 669 -17.40 -21.51 0.83
N ILE A 670 -18.72 -21.63 0.62
CA ILE A 670 -19.52 -20.56 0.02
C ILE A 670 -19.65 -19.37 0.98
N LEU A 671 -19.76 -19.61 2.28
CA LEU A 671 -19.79 -18.55 3.29
C LEU A 671 -18.49 -17.74 3.31
N ARG A 672 -17.33 -18.40 3.27
CA ARG A 672 -16.01 -17.75 3.33
C ARG A 672 -15.51 -17.23 1.98
N ASP A 673 -16.03 -17.74 0.87
CA ASP A 673 -15.89 -17.10 -0.44
C ASP A 673 -16.44 -15.67 -0.38
N GLY A 674 -17.61 -15.50 0.26
CA GLY A 674 -18.14 -14.19 0.63
C GLY A 674 -18.66 -13.35 -0.54
N SER A 675 -18.79 -13.94 -1.74
CA SER A 675 -19.28 -13.27 -2.94
C SER A 675 -20.80 -13.36 -3.14
N GLY A 676 -21.52 -14.10 -2.28
CA GLY A 676 -22.93 -14.42 -2.50
C GLY A 676 -23.15 -15.29 -3.75
N GLY A 677 -22.13 -16.06 -4.17
CA GLY A 677 -22.14 -16.89 -5.37
C GLY A 677 -21.72 -16.16 -6.66
N ILE A 678 -21.47 -14.85 -6.63
CA ILE A 678 -21.07 -14.07 -7.81
C ILE A 678 -19.77 -14.59 -8.44
N HIS A 679 -18.79 -15.06 -7.66
CA HIS A 679 -17.55 -15.59 -8.24
C HIS A 679 -17.80 -16.75 -9.21
N ASN A 680 -18.80 -17.59 -8.94
CA ASN A 680 -19.20 -18.68 -9.84
C ASN A 680 -20.64 -19.13 -9.58
N PRO A 681 -21.64 -18.49 -10.21
CA PRO A 681 -23.06 -18.67 -9.88
C PRO A 681 -23.51 -20.12 -10.04
N LYS A 682 -23.25 -20.70 -11.21
CA LYS A 682 -23.65 -22.07 -11.56
C LYS A 682 -23.03 -23.11 -10.63
N TYR A 683 -21.74 -22.95 -10.32
CA TYR A 683 -21.02 -23.87 -9.44
C TYR A 683 -21.54 -23.78 -8.00
N ALA A 684 -21.68 -22.57 -7.45
CA ALA A 684 -22.17 -22.37 -6.08
C ALA A 684 -23.57 -22.96 -5.90
N ILE A 685 -24.50 -22.65 -6.82
CA ILE A 685 -25.86 -23.22 -6.83
C ILE A 685 -25.81 -24.75 -6.87
N ARG A 686 -25.04 -25.33 -7.81
CA ARG A 686 -25.03 -26.79 -7.97
C ARG A 686 -24.36 -27.50 -6.79
N LEU A 687 -23.32 -26.93 -6.20
CA LEU A 687 -22.65 -27.49 -5.02
C LEU A 687 -23.61 -27.54 -3.82
N LEU A 688 -24.37 -26.46 -3.59
CA LEU A 688 -25.34 -26.39 -2.49
C LEU A 688 -26.50 -27.35 -2.70
N GLN A 689 -27.09 -27.37 -3.90
CA GLN A 689 -28.15 -28.34 -4.24
C GLN A 689 -27.67 -29.78 -4.06
N ASN A 690 -26.45 -30.11 -4.52
CA ASN A 690 -25.90 -31.45 -4.30
C ASN A 690 -25.77 -31.80 -2.81
N ALA A 691 -25.30 -30.85 -1.99
CA ALA A 691 -25.17 -31.08 -0.55
C ALA A 691 -26.53 -31.34 0.11
N ILE A 692 -27.54 -30.52 -0.20
CA ILE A 692 -28.91 -30.66 0.31
C ILE A 692 -29.51 -32.00 -0.12
N GLU A 693 -29.52 -32.27 -1.43
CA GLU A 693 -30.12 -33.48 -2.02
C GLU A 693 -29.51 -34.76 -1.42
N SER A 694 -28.18 -34.80 -1.28
CA SER A 694 -27.50 -35.97 -0.73
C SER A 694 -27.77 -36.16 0.76
N LEU A 695 -27.80 -35.09 1.57
CA LEU A 695 -28.09 -35.17 3.00
C LEU A 695 -29.53 -35.59 3.26
N GLU A 696 -30.48 -35.03 2.51
CA GLU A 696 -31.90 -35.41 2.60
C GLU A 696 -32.10 -36.89 2.23
N LYS A 697 -31.49 -37.33 1.13
CA LYS A 697 -31.55 -38.73 0.70
C LYS A 697 -30.95 -39.67 1.74
N ALA A 698 -29.82 -39.30 2.35
CA ALA A 698 -29.14 -40.13 3.34
C ALA A 698 -29.98 -40.41 4.59
N ARG A 699 -30.85 -39.47 4.99
CA ARG A 699 -31.81 -39.68 6.08
C ARG A 699 -33.19 -40.20 5.64
N GLY A 700 -33.34 -40.61 4.38
CA GLY A 700 -34.60 -41.16 3.83
C GLY A 700 -35.71 -40.12 3.61
N ALA A 701 -35.37 -38.84 3.51
CA ALA A 701 -36.35 -37.79 3.22
C ALA A 701 -36.73 -37.75 1.74
N THR A 702 -37.93 -37.23 1.45
CA THR A 702 -38.24 -36.79 0.09
C THR A 702 -37.37 -35.59 -0.24
N VAL A 703 -36.53 -35.72 -1.26
CA VAL A 703 -35.64 -34.66 -1.69
C VAL A 703 -36.46 -33.46 -2.12
N ARG A 704 -36.21 -32.28 -1.54
CA ARG A 704 -36.78 -31.02 -2.00
C ARG A 704 -36.24 -30.79 -3.43
N ARG A 705 -37.06 -31.08 -4.45
CA ARG A 705 -36.72 -30.86 -5.87
C ARG A 705 -37.64 -29.84 -6.55
N PRO A 706 -37.49 -28.54 -6.31
CA PRO A 706 -38.26 -27.54 -7.05
C PRO A 706 -37.41 -26.79 -8.07
N TRP A 707 -36.12 -27.16 -8.30
CA TRP A 707 -35.17 -26.42 -9.14
C TRP A 707 -35.61 -26.38 -10.62
N LYS A 708 -36.62 -25.58 -10.93
CA LYS A 708 -37.14 -25.38 -12.28
C LYS A 708 -36.17 -24.45 -12.99
N LYS A 709 -35.50 -24.97 -14.02
CA LYS A 709 -35.16 -24.13 -15.16
C LYS A 709 -36.47 -23.82 -15.87
N GLU A 710 -36.80 -22.53 -16.06
CA GLU A 710 -37.62 -22.20 -17.22
C GLU A 710 -36.80 -22.56 -18.48
N GLU A 711 -37.45 -23.20 -19.44
CA GLU A 711 -36.86 -23.77 -20.66
C GLU A 711 -36.09 -22.75 -21.50
#